data_AF-A0A496U8J7-F1
#
_entry.id   AF-A0A496U8J7-F1
#
_cell.length_a   1.000
_cell.length_b   1.000
_cell.length_c   1.000
_cell.angle_alpha   90.00
_cell.angle_beta   90.00
_cell.angle_gamma   90.00
#
_symmetry.space_group_name_H-M   'P 1'
#
loop_
_entity.id
_entity.type
_entity.pdbx_description
1 polymer ?
#
loop_
_entity_poly.entity_id
_entity_poly.type
_entity_poly.pdbx_seq_one_letter_code
_entity_poly.pdbx_strand_id
1 'polypeptide(L)'
;MFIVAFAVAFMQLQLPAQFDLRDYNGDNFVTSVKSQQGGTCWTHGTMASIESNLLMTGAWENNGETGEPDLAEYHLDWWNGFNEWNNSDIDPPTGSGLTVHQGGDYLVSTAYLSRGDGAVRDIDGQSYNTAPQFSSPGYHYYYPADVEWHLVGDDLASMDRVKTALMNNGAMACCYCVNSAFMVDYIQYQPPSSTELPNHSVTIVGWDDDKVTQAPEPGAWIVKNSWGTGWGFDGYFFISYWDKWCGREPYMGTVSFTDVQPLDYDKFYYHDYHGWRDTFTGISLAMNAFEATGDHFVPNVSFFTAADSVDFTATVYGSFQGGVLSDQLTTETGFCEYRGFHTVDLTSPFELAQGDSAYFVVEFSDGGYAYDRTSEVSVLLGASSRVIVESSASAGESWYNDGTWHDLYTWAGNPYPGTGNFCLKMLAYDAGLSVTPDEDFVFQGEVGGGFAPSSETWEMEFMGAGSIQYLITPESADWLDLAGQLSGSISQGETIEISASINSAADTLSLGVYTADVEFTNVTSGAGNTTVKVVLVVGDAGIIYSWNMESDPGWTADGQWEWGIPAGLGGSHGNPDPSSGNTGDNVYGYNLQGDYPPGLDRKYLTTGVIDCSNLYGTQLRFQRWLGVEGNAYDHAAVEISNDGTTWFSVWENGTDEITDGDWSCRIFDISEYADQQETVWIRWVMGTTDPGWEYCGWNLDDVEIWAAGALSVEEGKTVPALSVAVSGGSPALYSSAFTCGIPSAGMLTVQVHDITGRIVDTVYRGEVPGGEITIPFNLTDVHGVRLPAGIYPVQATCNGQTSVTRLVVLSR
;
A
#
# COMPACT_ATOMS: atom_id res chain seq x y z
N MET A 1 -47.25 27.45 -34.37
CA MET A 1 -47.05 27.71 -32.94
C MET A 1 -45.67 28.34 -32.83
N PHE A 2 -45.57 29.58 -32.35
CA PHE A 2 -44.32 30.34 -32.34
C PHE A 2 -43.28 29.66 -31.44
N ILE A 3 -42.09 29.39 -32.00
CA ILE A 3 -40.91 28.97 -31.26
C ILE A 3 -40.36 30.23 -30.59
N VAL A 4 -40.36 30.25 -29.26
CA VAL A 4 -39.66 31.27 -28.46
C VAL A 4 -38.27 30.71 -28.20
N ALA A 5 -37.26 31.28 -28.86
CA ALA A 5 -35.87 31.06 -28.51
C ALA A 5 -35.58 31.78 -27.19
N PHE A 6 -35.24 31.04 -26.15
CA PHE A 6 -34.59 31.60 -24.98
C PHE A 6 -33.12 31.82 -25.32
N ALA A 7 -32.74 33.07 -25.52
CA ALA A 7 -31.35 33.48 -25.45
C ALA A 7 -30.95 33.47 -23.96
N VAL A 8 -30.18 32.46 -23.55
CA VAL A 8 -29.47 32.51 -22.27
C VAL A 8 -28.35 33.52 -22.45
N ALA A 9 -28.48 34.67 -21.81
CA ALA A 9 -27.39 35.62 -21.69
C ALA A 9 -26.40 35.05 -20.66
N PHE A 10 -25.23 34.59 -21.12
CA PHE A 10 -24.08 34.37 -20.25
C PHE A 10 -23.68 35.72 -19.65
N MET A 11 -24.01 35.94 -18.37
CA MET A 11 -23.24 36.87 -17.55
C MET A 11 -21.89 36.18 -17.31
N GLN A 12 -20.83 36.61 -17.98
CA GLN A 12 -19.48 36.32 -17.51
C GLN A 12 -19.40 36.92 -16.10
N LEU A 13 -19.26 36.06 -15.09
CA LEU A 13 -18.91 36.51 -13.75
C LEU A 13 -17.58 37.23 -13.89
N GLN A 14 -17.52 38.50 -13.50
CA GLN A 14 -16.25 39.22 -13.46
C GLN A 14 -15.42 38.58 -12.33
N LEU A 15 -14.29 37.96 -12.69
CA LEU A 15 -13.36 37.39 -11.72
C LEU A 15 -12.87 38.47 -10.76
N PRO A 16 -12.62 38.14 -9.48
CA PRO A 16 -12.09 39.10 -8.54
C PRO A 16 -10.66 39.51 -8.95
N ALA A 17 -10.29 40.76 -8.67
CA ALA A 17 -8.95 41.27 -8.95
C ALA A 17 -7.86 40.58 -8.10
N GLN A 18 -8.26 40.02 -6.96
CA GLN A 18 -7.39 39.29 -6.04
C GLN A 18 -8.12 38.04 -5.55
N PHE A 19 -7.41 36.94 -5.43
CA PHE A 19 -7.92 35.67 -4.92
C PHE A 19 -6.79 34.89 -4.27
N ASP A 20 -7.08 34.18 -3.19
CA ASP A 20 -6.09 33.44 -2.42
C ASP A 20 -6.76 32.22 -1.78
N LEU A 21 -6.35 31.01 -2.19
CA LEU A 21 -6.90 29.76 -1.64
C LEU A 21 -6.59 29.57 -0.15
N ARG A 22 -5.66 30.34 0.41
CA ARG A 22 -5.36 30.33 1.85
C ARG A 22 -6.46 30.96 2.70
N ASP A 23 -7.30 31.78 2.08
CA ASP A 23 -8.46 32.43 2.70
C ASP A 23 -9.55 32.64 1.65
N TYR A 24 -10.23 31.55 1.29
CA TYR A 24 -11.37 31.59 0.39
C TYR A 24 -12.66 31.36 1.19
N ASN A 25 -13.45 32.41 1.35
CA ASN A 25 -14.68 32.43 2.16
C ASN A 25 -14.47 32.04 3.64
N GLY A 26 -13.25 32.21 4.17
CA GLY A 26 -12.90 31.85 5.54
C GLY A 26 -12.32 30.44 5.70
N ASP A 27 -12.23 29.69 4.60
CA ASP A 27 -11.64 28.35 4.56
C ASP A 27 -10.25 28.40 3.89
N ASN A 28 -9.37 27.49 4.30
CA ASN A 28 -8.04 27.31 3.72
C ASN A 28 -8.01 26.02 2.89
N PHE A 29 -7.78 26.15 1.58
CA PHE A 29 -7.68 25.04 0.63
C PHE A 29 -6.24 24.75 0.20
N VAL A 30 -5.26 25.22 1.00
CA VAL A 30 -3.83 25.01 0.77
C VAL A 30 -3.20 24.39 2.02
N THR A 31 -2.56 23.23 1.84
CA THR A 31 -1.85 22.50 2.89
C THR A 31 -0.55 23.19 3.30
N SER A 32 0.07 22.74 4.39
CA SER A 32 1.35 23.26 4.88
C SER A 32 2.48 23.26 3.83
N VAL A 33 3.41 24.21 3.96
CA VAL A 33 4.58 24.29 3.08
C VAL A 33 5.64 23.26 3.49
N LYS A 34 5.86 22.29 2.61
CA LYS A 34 6.88 21.24 2.76
C LYS A 34 8.30 21.73 2.40
N SER A 35 9.30 20.92 2.72
CA SER A 35 10.71 21.18 2.43
C SER A 35 11.32 20.03 1.62
N GLN A 36 11.46 20.26 0.31
CA GLN A 36 11.99 19.29 -0.64
C GLN A 36 13.46 19.00 -0.40
N GLN A 37 13.88 17.83 -0.88
CA GLN A 37 15.28 17.45 -1.01
C GLN A 37 15.57 17.02 -2.45
N GLY A 38 16.77 17.31 -2.95
CA GLY A 38 17.11 17.05 -4.35
C GLY A 38 16.21 17.80 -5.34
N GLY A 39 16.11 17.26 -6.55
CA GLY A 39 15.29 17.76 -7.67
C GLY A 39 13.85 17.25 -7.66
N THR A 40 13.22 17.10 -6.49
CA THR A 40 11.85 16.56 -6.34
C THR A 40 10.76 17.63 -6.37
N CYS A 41 11.02 18.82 -6.90
CA CYS A 41 10.02 19.89 -6.90
C CYS A 41 8.76 19.55 -7.70
N TRP A 42 8.91 18.76 -8.78
CA TRP A 42 7.80 18.30 -9.60
C TRP A 42 6.82 17.42 -8.82
N THR A 43 7.29 16.55 -7.92
CA THR A 43 6.43 15.73 -7.08
C THR A 43 5.69 16.57 -6.04
N HIS A 44 6.36 17.57 -5.42
CA HIS A 44 5.68 18.51 -4.52
C HIS A 44 4.64 19.37 -5.23
N GLY A 45 4.91 19.80 -6.46
CA GLY A 45 3.93 20.52 -7.28
C GLY A 45 2.68 19.68 -7.57
N THR A 46 2.89 18.41 -7.94
CA THR A 46 1.82 17.43 -8.15
C THR A 46 1.01 17.20 -6.87
N MET A 47 1.67 16.81 -5.77
CA MET A 47 0.96 16.49 -4.53
C MET A 47 0.22 17.70 -3.95
N ALA A 48 0.82 18.90 -3.98
CA ALA A 48 0.12 20.10 -3.50
C ALA A 48 -1.13 20.46 -4.34
N SER A 49 -1.18 20.09 -5.62
CA SER A 49 -2.38 20.26 -6.45
C SER A 49 -3.46 19.25 -6.07
N ILE A 50 -3.08 17.97 -5.90
CA ILE A 50 -3.97 16.89 -5.47
C ILE A 50 -4.54 17.16 -4.07
N GLU A 51 -3.67 17.50 -3.11
CA GLU A 51 -4.02 17.87 -1.74
C GLU A 51 -5.03 19.04 -1.70
N SER A 52 -4.85 20.05 -2.56
CA SER A 52 -5.78 21.17 -2.65
C SER A 52 -7.14 20.76 -3.20
N ASN A 53 -7.18 19.88 -4.21
CA ASN A 53 -8.43 19.34 -4.72
C ASN A 53 -9.17 18.52 -3.65
N LEU A 54 -8.45 17.66 -2.92
CA LEU A 54 -8.99 16.86 -1.80
C LEU A 54 -9.62 17.74 -0.71
N LEU A 55 -9.00 18.88 -0.38
CA LEU A 55 -9.59 19.86 0.54
C LEU A 55 -10.87 20.50 -0.04
N MET A 56 -10.87 20.83 -1.33
CA MET A 56 -12.00 21.51 -1.97
C MET A 56 -13.22 20.61 -2.16
N THR A 57 -13.01 19.33 -2.46
CA THR A 57 -14.09 18.35 -2.62
C THR A 57 -14.55 17.76 -1.29
N GLY A 58 -13.73 17.87 -0.24
CA GLY A 58 -13.94 17.20 1.03
C GLY A 58 -13.64 15.70 0.99
N ALA A 59 -13.08 15.19 -0.11
CA ALA A 59 -12.81 13.76 -0.30
C ALA A 59 -11.87 13.18 0.77
N TRP A 60 -10.93 13.98 1.30
CA TRP A 60 -10.06 13.56 2.40
C TRP A 60 -10.83 13.24 3.68
N GLU A 61 -11.62 14.20 4.17
CA GLU A 61 -12.43 14.04 5.39
C GLU A 61 -13.52 12.97 5.20
N ASN A 62 -14.13 12.90 4.02
CA ASN A 62 -15.13 11.89 3.69
C ASN A 62 -14.53 10.46 3.67
N ASN A 63 -13.23 10.32 3.37
CA ASN A 63 -12.50 9.06 3.47
C ASN A 63 -12.07 8.72 4.92
N GLY A 64 -12.56 9.46 5.92
CA GLY A 64 -12.24 9.23 7.33
C GLY A 64 -10.85 9.71 7.75
N GLU A 65 -10.12 10.39 6.87
CA GLU A 65 -8.80 10.91 7.19
C GLU A 65 -8.88 12.08 8.17
N THR A 66 -7.83 12.24 8.97
CA THR A 66 -7.73 13.32 9.95
C THR A 66 -6.64 14.32 9.58
N GLY A 67 -6.83 15.59 9.96
CA GLY A 67 -5.86 16.65 9.65
C GLY A 67 -5.97 17.15 8.20
N GLU A 68 -4.92 17.80 7.72
CA GLU A 68 -4.83 18.21 6.32
C GLU A 68 -4.34 17.04 5.44
N PRO A 69 -4.71 17.00 4.15
CA PRO A 69 -4.08 16.09 3.20
C PRO A 69 -2.56 16.21 3.23
N ASP A 70 -1.88 15.08 3.39
CA ASP A 70 -0.43 15.00 3.35
C ASP A 70 -0.04 13.77 2.53
N LEU A 71 0.47 13.99 1.32
CA LEU A 71 0.80 12.93 0.37
C LEU A 71 2.32 12.73 0.23
N ALA A 72 2.74 11.49 -0.01
CA ALA A 72 4.13 11.04 -0.08
C ALA A 72 4.79 11.39 -1.43
N GLU A 73 5.42 12.55 -1.51
CA GLU A 73 6.15 12.96 -2.72
C GLU A 73 7.29 12.01 -3.13
N TYR A 74 7.98 11.44 -2.16
CA TYR A 74 9.13 10.58 -2.45
C TYR A 74 8.69 9.21 -2.91
N HIS A 75 7.48 8.76 -2.60
CA HIS A 75 6.94 7.53 -3.17
C HIS A 75 6.83 7.64 -4.70
N LEU A 76 6.19 8.71 -5.21
CA LEU A 76 6.18 9.03 -6.64
C LEU A 76 7.60 9.17 -7.21
N ASP A 77 8.52 9.83 -6.50
CA ASP A 77 9.89 10.00 -7.00
C ASP A 77 10.67 8.68 -7.13
N TRP A 78 10.46 7.72 -6.22
CA TRP A 78 11.06 6.38 -6.28
C TRP A 78 10.38 5.48 -7.31
N TRP A 79 9.05 5.54 -7.41
CA TRP A 79 8.25 4.53 -8.11
C TRP A 79 7.63 5.00 -9.44
N ASN A 80 7.96 6.22 -9.91
CA ASN A 80 7.38 6.76 -11.15
C ASN A 80 7.57 5.91 -12.42
N GLY A 81 8.53 4.98 -12.45
CA GLY A 81 8.73 4.08 -13.58
C GLY A 81 9.73 4.58 -14.62
N PHE A 82 10.24 5.80 -14.49
CA PHE A 82 11.14 6.44 -15.45
C PHE A 82 12.60 6.48 -14.97
N ASN A 83 12.90 5.92 -13.81
CA ASN A 83 14.17 6.12 -13.12
C ASN A 83 15.00 4.82 -13.03
N GLU A 84 16.27 4.97 -12.66
CA GLU A 84 17.23 3.86 -12.58
C GLU A 84 16.92 2.85 -11.46
N TRP A 85 16.04 3.21 -10.53
CA TRP A 85 15.57 2.35 -9.45
C TRP A 85 14.38 1.49 -9.87
N ASN A 86 13.44 2.06 -10.62
CA ASN A 86 12.23 1.37 -11.04
C ASN A 86 11.80 1.79 -12.44
N ASN A 87 11.75 0.79 -13.32
CA ASN A 87 11.03 0.78 -14.58
C ASN A 87 10.50 -0.64 -14.80
N SER A 88 9.30 -0.94 -14.29
CA SER A 88 8.69 -2.29 -14.37
C SER A 88 8.28 -2.71 -15.78
N ASP A 89 8.41 -1.82 -16.76
CA ASP A 89 8.14 -2.11 -18.17
C ASP A 89 9.30 -2.87 -18.84
N ILE A 90 10.46 -2.99 -18.19
CA ILE A 90 11.64 -3.67 -18.72
C ILE A 90 12.19 -4.75 -17.77
N ASP A 91 12.95 -5.70 -18.31
CA ASP A 91 13.64 -6.76 -17.54
C ASP A 91 15.16 -6.71 -17.77
N PRO A 92 15.98 -6.47 -16.72
CA PRO A 92 15.60 -6.19 -15.35
C PRO A 92 14.96 -4.79 -15.19
N PRO A 93 14.09 -4.57 -14.18
CA PRO A 93 13.33 -3.32 -14.01
C PRO A 93 14.16 -2.16 -13.43
N THR A 94 15.48 -2.22 -13.57
CA THR A 94 16.44 -1.33 -12.91
C THR A 94 17.58 -0.98 -13.87
N GLY A 95 18.24 0.15 -13.65
CA GLY A 95 19.51 0.51 -14.29
C GLY A 95 19.38 1.32 -15.58
N SER A 96 18.20 1.86 -15.90
CA SER A 96 17.97 2.76 -17.04
C SER A 96 17.10 3.96 -16.62
N GLY A 97 17.11 5.04 -17.40
CA GLY A 97 16.27 6.21 -17.14
C GLY A 97 16.90 7.29 -16.26
N LEU A 98 16.05 8.04 -15.55
CA LEU A 98 16.38 9.17 -14.69
C LEU A 98 17.16 8.72 -13.45
N THR A 99 18.09 9.55 -12.97
CA THR A 99 18.64 9.36 -11.62
C THR A 99 17.55 9.75 -10.61
N VAL A 100 17.36 8.92 -9.58
CA VAL A 100 16.39 9.20 -8.51
C VAL A 100 16.70 10.55 -7.84
N HIS A 101 15.67 11.29 -7.45
CA HIS A 101 15.76 12.64 -6.90
C HIS A 101 16.37 13.69 -7.84
N GLN A 102 16.49 13.45 -9.15
CA GLN A 102 17.13 14.38 -10.10
C GLN A 102 16.17 14.92 -11.17
N GLY A 103 14.89 15.13 -10.83
CA GLY A 103 13.93 15.82 -11.70
C GLY A 103 12.90 14.90 -12.34
N GLY A 104 11.95 15.53 -13.03
CA GLY A 104 10.77 14.92 -13.63
C GLY A 104 9.84 15.99 -14.18
N ASP A 105 8.75 15.57 -14.81
CA ASP A 105 7.73 16.45 -15.37
C ASP A 105 6.32 15.95 -15.03
N TYR A 106 5.29 16.73 -15.37
CA TYR A 106 3.91 16.33 -15.04
C TYR A 106 3.38 15.20 -15.93
N LEU A 107 4.00 14.90 -17.08
CA LEU A 107 3.67 13.68 -17.82
C LEU A 107 4.16 12.44 -17.06
N VAL A 108 5.32 12.53 -16.41
CA VAL A 108 5.82 11.48 -15.50
C VAL A 108 4.86 11.28 -14.31
N SER A 109 4.45 12.37 -13.64
CA SER A 109 3.47 12.29 -12.56
C SER A 109 2.16 11.64 -13.03
N THR A 110 1.62 12.08 -14.17
CA THR A 110 0.34 11.56 -14.67
C THR A 110 0.46 10.12 -15.16
N ALA A 111 1.59 9.70 -15.73
CA ALA A 111 1.81 8.29 -16.07
C ALA A 111 1.76 7.39 -14.84
N TYR A 112 2.41 7.80 -13.75
CA TYR A 112 2.36 7.10 -12.46
C TYR A 112 0.93 7.03 -11.89
N LEU A 113 0.20 8.15 -11.89
CA LEU A 113 -1.16 8.20 -11.34
C LEU A 113 -2.17 7.43 -12.21
N SER A 114 -2.12 7.61 -13.54
CA SER A 114 -3.11 7.06 -14.48
C SER A 114 -3.05 5.54 -14.64
N ARG A 115 -1.97 4.88 -14.21
CA ARG A 115 -1.83 3.41 -14.25
C ARG A 115 -2.21 2.72 -12.94
N GLY A 116 -2.69 3.48 -11.96
CA GLY A 116 -3.18 2.93 -10.69
C GLY A 116 -2.13 2.79 -9.59
N ASP A 117 -0.92 3.35 -9.73
CA ASP A 117 0.05 3.32 -8.62
C ASP A 117 -0.37 4.29 -7.49
N GLY A 118 -1.17 5.32 -7.83
CA GLY A 118 -1.88 6.19 -6.88
C GLY A 118 -1.01 7.17 -6.09
N ALA A 119 -1.57 8.32 -5.73
CA ALA A 119 -0.92 9.24 -4.81
C ALA A 119 -1.02 8.68 -3.38
N VAL A 120 0.10 8.24 -2.83
CA VAL A 120 0.17 7.59 -1.51
C VAL A 120 0.13 8.63 -0.39
N ARG A 121 -0.55 8.33 0.71
CA ARG A 121 -0.53 9.15 1.93
C ARG A 121 0.86 9.18 2.58
N ASP A 122 1.26 10.32 3.15
CA ASP A 122 2.62 10.56 3.67
C ASP A 122 3.04 9.51 4.72
N ILE A 123 2.19 9.29 5.74
CA ILE A 123 2.45 8.32 6.81
C ILE A 123 2.62 6.88 6.30
N ASP A 124 2.07 6.57 5.13
CA ASP A 124 2.12 5.25 4.55
C ASP A 124 3.45 5.03 3.78
N GLY A 125 3.86 6.01 2.96
CA GLY A 125 4.91 5.81 1.95
C GLY A 125 6.01 6.87 1.86
N GLN A 126 6.13 7.84 2.77
CA GLN A 126 7.11 8.92 2.62
C GLN A 126 8.52 8.52 3.08
N SER A 127 9.49 8.50 2.16
CA SER A 127 10.92 8.39 2.52
C SER A 127 11.86 8.88 1.42
N TYR A 128 12.71 9.86 1.75
CA TYR A 128 13.73 10.37 0.83
C TYR A 128 14.93 9.43 0.69
N ASN A 129 15.59 9.07 1.80
CA ASN A 129 16.90 8.43 1.76
C ASN A 129 16.87 6.95 1.35
N THR A 130 15.74 6.29 1.61
CA THR A 130 15.55 4.86 1.35
C THR A 130 14.25 4.69 0.60
N ALA A 131 14.22 3.87 -0.45
CA ALA A 131 12.97 3.57 -1.15
C ALA A 131 11.94 2.98 -0.17
N PRO A 132 10.76 3.60 -0.01
CA PRO A 132 9.66 3.02 0.77
C PRO A 132 9.14 1.77 0.06
N GLN A 133 8.35 0.95 0.76
CA GLN A 133 7.65 -0.16 0.11
C GLN A 133 6.77 0.38 -1.02
N PHE A 134 6.73 -0.31 -2.17
CA PHE A 134 5.92 0.13 -3.30
C PHE A 134 4.44 0.14 -2.95
N SER A 135 3.94 -0.90 -2.29
CA SER A 135 2.55 -1.00 -1.86
C SER A 135 2.41 -1.88 -0.63
N SER A 136 1.45 -1.56 0.24
CA SER A 136 1.05 -2.39 1.39
C SER A 136 -0.48 -2.39 1.49
N PRO A 137 -1.13 -3.45 2.01
CA PRO A 137 -2.58 -3.48 2.20
C PRO A 137 -3.13 -2.33 3.06
N GLY A 138 -2.34 -1.78 3.99
CA GLY A 138 -2.76 -0.65 4.83
C GLY A 138 -2.51 0.74 4.22
N TYR A 139 -1.98 0.82 3.00
CA TYR A 139 -1.73 2.11 2.35
C TYR A 139 -3.03 2.71 1.81
N HIS A 140 -3.15 4.03 1.95
CA HIS A 140 -4.22 4.81 1.39
C HIS A 140 -3.70 5.51 0.13
N TYR A 141 -4.45 5.35 -0.96
CA TYR A 141 -4.08 5.84 -2.29
C TYR A 141 -5.18 6.76 -2.81
N TYR A 142 -4.77 7.81 -3.52
CA TYR A 142 -5.69 8.74 -4.17
C TYR A 142 -5.45 8.80 -5.67
N TYR A 143 -6.53 8.95 -6.43
CA TYR A 143 -6.52 8.93 -7.88
C TYR A 143 -7.23 10.17 -8.44
N PRO A 144 -6.55 11.00 -9.27
CA PRO A 144 -7.20 12.06 -10.03
C PRO A 144 -7.91 11.47 -11.24
N ALA A 145 -9.24 11.63 -11.32
CA ALA A 145 -10.01 11.21 -12.48
C ALA A 145 -9.62 11.99 -13.74
N ASP A 146 -9.27 13.27 -13.59
CA ASP A 146 -8.84 14.15 -14.67
C ASP A 146 -7.54 14.87 -14.33
N VAL A 147 -6.67 15.03 -15.34
CA VAL A 147 -5.49 15.89 -15.26
C VAL A 147 -5.45 16.80 -16.47
N GLU A 148 -5.55 18.11 -16.26
CA GLU A 148 -5.76 19.09 -17.33
C GLU A 148 -4.59 20.08 -17.45
N TRP A 149 -4.14 20.33 -18.68
CA TRP A 149 -3.09 21.32 -18.97
C TRP A 149 -3.68 22.65 -19.46
N HIS A 150 -3.64 23.65 -18.58
CA HIS A 150 -4.09 25.01 -18.84
C HIS A 150 -2.93 25.91 -19.25
N LEU A 151 -2.80 26.18 -20.56
CA LEU A 151 -1.76 27.08 -21.07
C LEU A 151 -2.20 28.55 -21.02
N VAL A 152 -1.38 29.37 -20.38
CA VAL A 152 -1.46 30.83 -20.39
C VAL A 152 -0.83 31.35 -21.68
N GLY A 153 -1.64 32.00 -22.50
CA GLY A 153 -1.22 32.75 -23.68
C GLY A 153 -0.87 34.20 -23.34
N ASP A 154 -0.74 35.04 -24.38
CA ASP A 154 -0.55 36.49 -24.23
C ASP A 154 -1.89 37.25 -24.06
N ASP A 155 -3.01 36.53 -23.99
CA ASP A 155 -4.36 37.08 -23.93
C ASP A 155 -5.02 36.86 -22.56
N LEU A 156 -5.92 37.78 -22.20
CA LEU A 156 -6.65 37.74 -20.94
C LEU A 156 -7.55 36.50 -20.81
N ALA A 157 -8.06 35.95 -21.92
CA ALA A 157 -8.98 34.81 -21.86
C ALA A 157 -8.26 33.54 -21.39
N SER A 158 -7.01 33.32 -21.81
CA SER A 158 -6.18 32.23 -21.29
C SER A 158 -5.88 32.36 -19.80
N MET A 159 -5.69 33.59 -19.30
CA MET A 159 -5.42 33.84 -17.89
C MET A 159 -6.68 33.70 -17.04
N ASP A 160 -7.82 34.18 -17.53
CA ASP A 160 -9.12 34.00 -16.89
C ASP A 160 -9.49 32.51 -16.80
N ARG A 161 -9.13 31.69 -17.81
CA ARG A 161 -9.28 30.23 -17.75
C ARG A 161 -8.51 29.60 -16.57
N VAL A 162 -7.23 29.92 -16.42
CA VAL A 162 -6.42 29.44 -15.28
C VAL A 162 -7.00 29.91 -13.94
N LYS A 163 -7.43 31.17 -13.85
CA LYS A 163 -8.08 31.69 -12.63
C LYS A 163 -9.39 30.96 -12.30
N THR A 164 -10.21 30.67 -13.31
CA THR A 164 -11.44 29.90 -13.14
C THR A 164 -11.16 28.47 -12.71
N ALA A 165 -10.20 27.78 -13.34
CA ALA A 165 -9.78 26.45 -12.92
C ALA A 165 -9.28 26.45 -11.47
N LEU A 166 -8.45 27.42 -11.09
CA LEU A 166 -7.95 27.57 -9.72
C LEU A 166 -9.10 27.74 -8.69
N MET A 167 -10.10 28.57 -9.02
CA MET A 167 -11.26 28.80 -8.14
C MET A 167 -12.17 27.59 -8.01
N ASN A 168 -12.27 26.76 -9.04
CA ASN A 168 -13.20 25.64 -9.09
C ASN A 168 -12.56 24.35 -8.56
N ASN A 169 -11.28 24.16 -8.83
CA ASN A 169 -10.61 22.86 -8.72
C ASN A 169 -9.44 22.85 -7.73
N GLY A 170 -8.98 24.02 -7.30
CA GLY A 170 -7.90 24.15 -6.32
C GLY A 170 -6.56 24.51 -6.93
N ALA A 171 -5.52 24.39 -6.12
CA ALA A 171 -4.17 24.79 -6.46
C ALA A 171 -3.65 24.03 -7.67
N MET A 172 -2.85 24.69 -8.52
CA MET A 172 -2.39 24.12 -9.78
C MET A 172 -0.86 24.10 -9.87
N ALA A 173 -0.29 22.99 -10.30
CA ALA A 173 1.15 22.82 -10.43
C ALA A 173 1.69 23.60 -11.64
N CYS A 174 2.89 24.18 -11.56
CA CYS A 174 3.48 24.99 -12.65
C CYS A 174 5.01 25.02 -12.57
N CYS A 175 5.71 25.19 -13.69
CA CYS A 175 7.17 25.37 -13.72
C CYS A 175 7.61 26.81 -13.98
N TYR A 176 8.84 27.13 -13.57
CA TYR A 176 9.53 28.37 -13.93
C TYR A 176 11.06 28.20 -13.88
N CYS A 177 11.79 29.26 -14.23
CA CYS A 177 13.25 29.31 -14.11
C CYS A 177 13.68 30.07 -12.85
N VAL A 178 14.14 29.33 -11.84
CA VAL A 178 14.83 29.87 -10.67
C VAL A 178 16.21 30.36 -11.07
N ASN A 179 16.40 31.66 -10.97
CA ASN A 179 17.70 32.31 -11.01
C ASN A 179 17.61 33.61 -10.21
N SER A 180 18.60 33.89 -9.36
CA SER A 180 18.63 35.12 -8.56
C SER A 180 18.59 36.40 -9.40
N ALA A 181 18.96 36.33 -10.68
CA ALA A 181 18.86 37.47 -11.60
C ALA A 181 17.41 37.85 -11.96
N PHE A 182 16.44 36.96 -11.78
CA PHE A 182 15.02 37.16 -12.09
C PHE A 182 14.16 37.40 -10.84
N MET A 183 14.74 37.29 -9.64
CA MET A 183 14.03 37.40 -8.37
C MET A 183 14.42 38.70 -7.64
N VAL A 184 13.43 39.54 -7.34
CA VAL A 184 13.60 40.77 -6.53
C VAL A 184 12.52 40.78 -5.46
N ASP A 185 12.91 40.84 -4.18
CA ASP A 185 11.98 40.86 -3.03
C ASP A 185 10.90 39.76 -3.09
N TYR A 186 11.31 38.54 -3.47
CA TYR A 186 10.42 37.38 -3.68
C TYR A 186 9.33 37.62 -4.74
N ILE A 187 9.63 38.45 -5.74
CA ILE A 187 8.84 38.62 -6.95
C ILE A 187 9.70 38.15 -8.12
N GLN A 188 9.24 37.10 -8.79
CA GLN A 188 9.89 36.47 -9.93
C GLN A 188 9.37 37.08 -11.25
N TYR A 189 10.29 37.37 -12.16
CA TYR A 189 9.99 37.65 -13.56
C TYR A 189 11.20 37.37 -14.45
N GLN A 190 11.09 36.35 -15.28
CA GLN A 190 12.03 36.10 -16.37
C GLN A 190 11.52 36.76 -17.66
N PRO A 191 12.31 37.65 -18.31
CA PRO A 191 11.89 38.29 -19.55
C PRO A 191 11.90 37.30 -20.73
N PRO A 192 11.00 37.46 -21.73
CA PRO A 192 10.95 36.59 -22.92
C PRO A 192 12.25 36.53 -23.74
N SER A 193 13.12 37.54 -23.62
CA SER A 193 14.43 37.60 -24.28
C SER A 193 15.48 36.68 -23.66
N SER A 194 15.23 36.12 -22.47
CA SER A 194 16.13 35.17 -21.81
C SER A 194 16.23 33.86 -22.59
N THR A 195 17.39 33.22 -22.56
CA THR A 195 17.60 31.90 -23.18
C THR A 195 17.52 30.75 -22.18
N GLU A 196 17.40 31.05 -20.89
CA GLU A 196 17.31 30.02 -19.84
C GLU A 196 15.98 29.27 -19.91
N LEU A 197 16.04 27.97 -19.63
CA LEU A 197 14.94 27.01 -19.60
C LEU A 197 14.38 26.89 -18.17
N PRO A 198 13.15 26.38 -17.98
CA PRO A 198 12.63 26.17 -16.63
C PRO A 198 13.44 25.09 -15.89
N ASN A 199 13.59 25.25 -14.59
CA ASN A 199 14.41 24.40 -13.73
C ASN A 199 13.84 24.21 -12.30
N HIS A 200 12.63 24.73 -12.02
CA HIS A 200 11.92 24.50 -10.77
C HIS A 200 10.40 24.40 -10.97
N SER A 201 9.71 23.72 -10.05
CA SER A 201 8.25 23.54 -10.03
C SER A 201 7.69 24.05 -8.70
N VAL A 202 6.53 24.70 -8.78
CA VAL A 202 5.79 25.35 -7.68
C VAL A 202 4.29 25.20 -7.92
N THR A 203 3.47 25.60 -6.95
CA THR A 203 2.01 25.51 -7.06
C THR A 203 1.39 26.90 -7.02
N ILE A 204 0.58 27.25 -8.02
CA ILE A 204 -0.24 28.47 -8.04
C ILE A 204 -1.39 28.27 -7.06
N VAL A 205 -1.56 29.19 -6.12
CA VAL A 205 -2.59 29.15 -5.07
C VAL A 205 -3.48 30.40 -5.05
N GLY A 206 -3.19 31.38 -5.90
CA GLY A 206 -3.94 32.62 -5.94
C GLY A 206 -3.38 33.60 -6.95
N TRP A 207 -3.90 34.82 -6.94
CA TRP A 207 -3.43 35.89 -7.81
C TRP A 207 -3.73 37.28 -7.26
N ASP A 208 -3.01 38.27 -7.78
CA ASP A 208 -3.21 39.69 -7.53
C ASP A 208 -2.95 40.48 -8.82
N ASP A 209 -4.02 40.97 -9.45
CA ASP A 209 -3.99 41.70 -10.72
C ASP A 209 -3.28 43.05 -10.62
N ASP A 210 -3.26 43.65 -9.42
CA ASP A 210 -2.64 44.95 -9.18
C ASP A 210 -1.19 44.82 -8.69
N LYS A 211 -0.65 43.59 -8.57
CA LYS A 211 0.71 43.37 -8.08
C LYS A 211 1.73 44.00 -9.00
N VAL A 212 2.47 44.99 -8.48
CA VAL A 212 3.59 45.58 -9.21
C VAL A 212 4.75 44.58 -9.25
N THR A 213 5.20 44.25 -10.46
CA THR A 213 6.34 43.36 -10.70
C THR A 213 7.42 44.07 -11.51
N GLN A 214 8.48 43.34 -11.87
CA GLN A 214 9.54 43.84 -12.75
C GLN A 214 9.08 43.91 -14.23
N ALA A 215 7.97 43.27 -14.58
CA ALA A 215 7.42 43.22 -15.92
C ALA A 215 6.84 44.58 -16.37
N PRO A 216 6.61 44.79 -17.68
CA PRO A 216 6.01 46.03 -18.18
C PRO A 216 4.61 46.32 -17.65
N GLU A 217 3.83 45.29 -17.36
CA GLU A 217 2.45 45.37 -16.88
C GLU A 217 2.33 44.69 -15.50
N PRO A 218 1.43 45.17 -14.62
CA PRO A 218 1.21 44.56 -13.31
C PRO A 218 0.52 43.19 -13.44
N GLY A 219 0.41 42.51 -12.30
CA GLY A 219 -0.26 41.23 -12.16
C GLY A 219 0.71 40.10 -11.85
N ALA A 220 0.35 39.31 -10.85
CA ALA A 220 1.14 38.15 -10.44
C ALA A 220 0.29 37.03 -9.86
N TRP A 221 0.76 35.80 -10.08
CA TRP A 221 0.33 34.61 -9.36
C TRP A 221 0.91 34.63 -7.95
N ILE A 222 0.10 34.22 -6.97
CA ILE A 222 0.55 33.84 -5.64
C ILE A 222 0.91 32.36 -5.71
N VAL A 223 2.13 32.03 -5.28
CA VAL A 223 2.67 30.68 -5.45
C VAL A 223 3.22 30.11 -4.15
N LYS A 224 2.89 28.85 -3.89
CA LYS A 224 3.44 27.99 -2.83
C LYS A 224 4.73 27.34 -3.35
N ASN A 225 5.82 27.51 -2.61
CA ASN A 225 7.08 26.83 -2.87
C ASN A 225 7.21 25.57 -1.99
N SER A 226 8.26 24.79 -2.20
CA SER A 226 8.60 23.58 -1.44
C SER A 226 9.96 23.70 -0.76
N TRP A 227 10.36 24.91 -0.33
CA TRP A 227 11.63 25.17 0.39
C TRP A 227 11.44 25.46 1.87
N GLY A 228 10.33 25.01 2.44
CA GLY A 228 9.95 25.26 3.83
C GLY A 228 9.47 26.69 4.10
N THR A 229 8.85 26.86 5.26
CA THR A 229 8.25 28.13 5.70
C THR A 229 9.29 29.23 6.00
N GLY A 230 10.57 28.88 6.20
CA GLY A 230 11.63 29.85 6.44
C GLY A 230 12.05 30.69 5.23
N TRP A 231 11.57 30.36 4.03
CA TRP A 231 11.91 31.04 2.78
C TRP A 231 10.75 31.92 2.28
N GLY A 232 11.05 33.06 1.67
CA GLY A 232 9.99 33.90 1.07
C GLY A 232 9.06 34.54 2.09
N PHE A 233 7.78 34.62 1.73
CA PHE A 233 6.68 35.02 2.60
C PHE A 233 6.06 33.78 3.24
N ASP A 234 6.75 33.20 4.22
CA ASP A 234 6.34 31.96 4.90
C ASP A 234 6.18 30.74 3.97
N GLY A 235 7.09 30.62 3.00
CA GLY A 235 7.08 29.60 1.95
C GLY A 235 6.41 30.03 0.64
N TYR A 236 5.85 31.25 0.59
CA TYR A 236 5.14 31.78 -0.57
C TYR A 236 5.91 32.92 -1.25
N PHE A 237 5.60 33.16 -2.51
CA PHE A 237 6.16 34.27 -3.29
C PHE A 237 5.22 34.67 -4.43
N PHE A 238 5.65 35.61 -5.28
CA PHE A 238 4.89 36.03 -6.44
C PHE A 238 5.63 35.71 -7.73
N ILE A 239 4.92 35.25 -8.75
CA ILE A 239 5.42 35.15 -10.13
C ILE A 239 4.59 36.06 -11.02
N SER A 240 5.22 36.96 -11.76
CA SER A 240 4.51 37.81 -12.71
C SER A 240 3.74 36.97 -13.74
N TYR A 241 2.54 37.41 -14.13
CA TYR A 241 1.79 36.83 -15.25
C TYR A 241 2.58 36.80 -16.56
N TRP A 242 3.57 37.69 -16.67
CA TRP A 242 4.39 37.89 -17.86
C TRP A 242 5.72 37.14 -17.81
N ASP A 243 5.95 36.32 -16.77
CA ASP A 243 7.09 35.43 -16.71
C ASP A 243 7.13 34.51 -17.93
N LYS A 244 8.34 34.25 -18.44
CA LYS A 244 8.56 33.49 -19.68
C LYS A 244 7.96 32.08 -19.64
N TRP A 245 8.07 31.37 -18.51
CA TRP A 245 7.74 29.94 -18.43
C TRP A 245 6.49 29.64 -17.62
N CYS A 246 6.23 30.40 -16.55
CA CYS A 246 5.08 30.16 -15.69
C CYS A 246 3.77 30.20 -16.48
N GLY A 247 3.08 29.05 -16.53
CA GLY A 247 1.83 28.83 -17.27
C GLY A 247 1.98 28.67 -18.77
N ARG A 248 3.19 28.82 -19.33
CA ARG A 248 3.43 28.90 -20.79
C ARG A 248 4.16 27.70 -21.37
N GLU A 249 4.79 26.88 -20.54
CA GLU A 249 5.50 25.67 -20.98
C GLU A 249 4.50 24.59 -21.44
N PRO A 250 4.64 23.98 -22.64
CA PRO A 250 3.64 23.05 -23.19
C PRO A 250 3.35 21.76 -22.41
N TYR A 251 4.23 21.29 -21.52
CA TYR A 251 4.07 20.05 -20.75
C TYR A 251 4.18 20.29 -19.23
N MET A 252 4.68 21.44 -18.83
CA MET A 252 4.90 21.88 -17.45
C MET A 252 4.32 23.27 -17.18
N GLY A 253 3.37 23.71 -18.01
CA GLY A 253 2.54 24.88 -17.77
C GLY A 253 1.67 24.69 -16.54
N THR A 254 0.48 25.29 -16.52
CA THR A 254 -0.39 25.15 -15.35
C THR A 254 -1.17 23.82 -15.46
N VAL A 255 -0.92 22.89 -14.54
CA VAL A 255 -1.55 21.56 -14.53
C VAL A 255 -2.46 21.42 -13.31
N SER A 256 -3.71 21.04 -13.58
CA SER A 256 -4.73 20.78 -12.56
C SER A 256 -4.94 19.27 -12.42
N PHE A 257 -4.96 18.77 -11.18
CA PHE A 257 -5.35 17.39 -10.87
C PHE A 257 -6.71 17.45 -10.18
N THR A 258 -7.74 16.86 -10.79
CA THR A 258 -9.15 17.13 -10.43
C THR A 258 -9.96 15.85 -10.30
N ASP A 259 -11.12 15.97 -9.63
CA ASP A 259 -11.92 14.83 -9.19
C ASP A 259 -11.05 13.75 -8.54
N VAL A 260 -10.24 14.19 -7.57
CA VAL A 260 -9.40 13.29 -6.79
C VAL A 260 -10.28 12.55 -5.81
N GLN A 261 -10.25 11.22 -5.88
CA GLN A 261 -10.97 10.30 -4.99
C GLN A 261 -10.01 9.26 -4.40
N PRO A 262 -10.41 8.55 -3.33
CA PRO A 262 -9.78 7.29 -2.96
C PRO A 262 -9.67 6.36 -4.17
N LEU A 263 -8.54 5.68 -4.30
CA LEU A 263 -8.29 4.77 -5.40
C LEU A 263 -8.82 3.37 -5.03
N ASP A 264 -10.00 3.05 -5.54
CA ASP A 264 -10.71 1.81 -5.20
C ASP A 264 -10.67 0.73 -6.31
N TYR A 265 -10.10 1.03 -7.48
CA TYR A 265 -10.08 0.08 -8.60
C TYR A 265 -9.12 -1.08 -8.35
N ASP A 266 -9.61 -2.32 -8.49
CA ASP A 266 -8.80 -3.54 -8.36
C ASP A 266 -7.91 -3.80 -9.59
N LYS A 267 -8.32 -3.29 -10.76
CA LYS A 267 -7.61 -3.54 -12.02
C LYS A 267 -7.60 -2.37 -12.98
N PHE A 268 -6.39 -2.05 -13.44
CA PHE A 268 -6.16 -1.24 -14.63
C PHE A 268 -5.68 -2.12 -15.79
N TYR A 269 -6.42 -2.12 -16.89
CA TYR A 269 -5.99 -2.68 -18.17
C TYR A 269 -5.32 -1.59 -18.99
N TYR A 270 -4.01 -1.70 -19.22
CA TYR A 270 -3.23 -0.73 -19.99
C TYR A 270 -2.01 -1.41 -20.62
N HIS A 271 -1.43 -0.73 -21.63
CA HIS A 271 -0.17 -1.14 -22.28
C HIS A 271 0.88 -0.02 -22.32
N ASP A 272 0.52 1.17 -21.82
CA ASP A 272 1.30 2.40 -21.84
C ASP A 272 1.84 2.73 -20.44
N TYR A 273 2.86 1.99 -19.98
CA TYR A 273 3.42 2.15 -18.64
C TYR A 273 3.94 3.57 -18.37
N HIS A 274 4.50 4.23 -19.40
CA HIS A 274 5.00 5.60 -19.32
C HIS A 274 4.01 6.66 -19.83
N GLY A 275 2.76 6.28 -20.07
CA GLY A 275 1.70 7.19 -20.49
C GLY A 275 2.04 8.02 -21.73
N TRP A 276 1.56 9.26 -21.79
CA TRP A 276 1.70 10.11 -22.96
C TRP A 276 3.14 10.60 -23.17
N ARG A 277 3.86 9.99 -24.13
CA ARG A 277 5.23 10.39 -24.52
C ARG A 277 5.32 11.05 -25.88
N ASP A 278 4.39 10.74 -26.78
CA ASP A 278 4.32 11.32 -28.12
C ASP A 278 2.88 11.27 -28.66
N THR A 279 2.63 11.95 -29.78
CA THR A 279 1.29 12.06 -30.38
C THR A 279 1.28 11.51 -31.80
N PHE A 280 0.48 10.47 -32.03
CA PHE A 280 0.26 9.88 -33.33
C PHE A 280 -0.80 10.67 -34.10
N THR A 281 -0.52 11.04 -35.35
CA THR A 281 -1.44 11.82 -36.18
C THR A 281 -1.70 11.15 -37.53
N GLY A 282 -2.74 11.58 -38.23
CA GLY A 282 -3.07 11.08 -39.58
C GLY A 282 -3.81 9.75 -39.62
N ILE A 283 -4.42 9.34 -38.51
CA ILE A 283 -5.26 8.14 -38.38
C ILE A 283 -6.68 8.55 -37.96
N SER A 284 -7.66 7.69 -38.17
CA SER A 284 -9.05 7.92 -37.79
C SER A 284 -9.46 7.21 -36.50
N LEU A 285 -8.77 6.12 -36.12
CA LEU A 285 -9.05 5.36 -34.90
C LEU A 285 -7.76 4.81 -34.31
N ALA A 286 -7.72 4.75 -32.98
CA ALA A 286 -6.72 4.00 -32.21
C ALA A 286 -7.43 2.93 -31.37
N MET A 287 -6.74 1.82 -31.11
CA MET A 287 -7.28 0.70 -30.36
C MET A 287 -6.22 0.02 -29.49
N ASN A 288 -6.60 -0.36 -28.27
CA ASN A 288 -5.87 -1.34 -27.44
C ASN A 288 -6.68 -2.65 -27.34
N ALA A 289 -5.98 -3.78 -27.39
CA ALA A 289 -6.54 -5.11 -27.22
C ALA A 289 -6.09 -5.68 -25.87
N PHE A 290 -7.05 -6.14 -25.07
CA PHE A 290 -6.84 -6.68 -23.73
C PHE A 290 -7.39 -8.11 -23.64
N GLU A 291 -6.79 -8.90 -22.76
CA GLU A 291 -7.33 -10.19 -22.30
C GLU A 291 -7.57 -10.07 -20.80
N ALA A 292 -8.77 -10.44 -20.36
CA ALA A 292 -9.17 -10.31 -18.98
C ALA A 292 -8.42 -11.30 -18.08
N THR A 293 -7.82 -10.82 -17.00
CA THR A 293 -7.02 -11.66 -16.10
C THR A 293 -7.83 -12.33 -14.99
N GLY A 294 -9.03 -11.84 -14.76
CA GLY A 294 -10.00 -12.28 -13.76
C GLY A 294 -11.42 -11.92 -14.18
N ASP A 295 -12.38 -12.22 -13.32
CA ASP A 295 -13.77 -11.81 -13.52
C ASP A 295 -13.93 -10.38 -13.02
N HIS A 296 -14.00 -9.40 -13.93
CA HIS A 296 -14.02 -7.98 -13.56
C HIS A 296 -15.24 -7.25 -14.10
N PHE A 297 -15.67 -6.25 -13.35
CA PHE A 297 -16.69 -5.28 -13.73
C PHE A 297 -16.02 -3.98 -14.17
N VAL A 298 -16.30 -3.51 -15.39
CA VAL A 298 -15.66 -2.35 -16.02
C VAL A 298 -16.64 -1.17 -16.11
N PRO A 299 -16.61 -0.24 -15.14
CA PRO A 299 -17.43 0.98 -15.18
C PRO A 299 -16.79 2.13 -15.93
N ASN A 300 -15.47 2.13 -16.10
CA ASN A 300 -14.73 3.29 -16.55
C ASN A 300 -13.72 2.95 -17.64
N VAL A 301 -13.51 3.90 -18.54
CA VAL A 301 -12.37 3.91 -19.47
C VAL A 301 -11.60 5.21 -19.30
N SER A 302 -10.31 5.20 -19.58
CA SER A 302 -9.52 6.44 -19.57
C SER A 302 -8.60 6.54 -20.77
N PHE A 303 -8.28 7.77 -21.12
CA PHE A 303 -7.42 8.09 -22.26
C PHE A 303 -6.84 9.50 -22.14
N PHE A 304 -5.88 9.81 -23.01
CA PHE A 304 -5.33 11.15 -23.14
C PHE A 304 -5.81 11.85 -24.41
N THR A 305 -6.14 13.13 -24.30
CA THR A 305 -6.34 14.03 -25.43
C THR A 305 -5.13 14.96 -25.59
N ALA A 306 -4.63 15.08 -26.82
CA ALA A 306 -3.43 15.85 -27.11
C ALA A 306 -3.70 17.34 -27.47
N ALA A 307 -4.99 17.72 -27.56
CA ALA A 307 -5.45 19.06 -27.88
C ALA A 307 -6.68 19.42 -27.03
N ASP A 308 -6.94 20.72 -26.91
CA ASP A 308 -8.14 21.23 -26.25
C ASP A 308 -9.37 21.03 -27.15
N SER A 309 -10.56 20.99 -26.54
CA SER A 309 -11.86 20.95 -27.22
C SER A 309 -12.03 19.77 -28.17
N VAL A 310 -11.83 18.56 -27.66
CA VAL A 310 -11.91 17.31 -28.41
C VAL A 310 -13.23 16.60 -28.14
N ASP A 311 -14.00 16.35 -29.19
CA ASP A 311 -15.12 15.39 -29.12
C ASP A 311 -14.53 13.98 -29.22
N PHE A 312 -15.02 13.05 -28.41
CA PHE A 312 -14.59 11.66 -28.43
C PHE A 312 -15.74 10.68 -28.65
N THR A 313 -15.42 9.53 -29.22
CA THR A 313 -16.25 8.32 -29.18
C THR A 313 -15.39 7.15 -28.72
N ALA A 314 -15.72 6.60 -27.55
CA ALA A 314 -15.04 5.48 -26.91
C ALA A 314 -15.91 4.23 -27.03
N THR A 315 -15.45 3.18 -27.71
CA THR A 315 -16.23 1.95 -27.93
C THR A 315 -15.42 0.73 -27.56
N VAL A 316 -16.01 -0.21 -26.83
CA VAL A 316 -15.39 -1.50 -26.51
C VAL A 316 -16.09 -2.62 -27.25
N TYR A 317 -15.32 -3.49 -27.89
CA TYR A 317 -15.79 -4.68 -28.60
C TYR A 317 -15.24 -5.96 -27.96
N GLY A 318 -15.99 -7.06 -28.01
CA GLY A 318 -15.53 -8.37 -27.52
C GLY A 318 -14.75 -9.19 -28.56
N SER A 319 -14.70 -8.77 -29.83
CA SER A 319 -14.05 -9.55 -30.88
C SER A 319 -13.45 -8.68 -31.99
N PHE A 320 -12.24 -9.06 -32.42
CA PHE A 320 -11.54 -8.49 -33.57
C PHE A 320 -10.93 -9.60 -34.43
N GLN A 321 -11.51 -9.84 -35.61
CA GLN A 321 -11.04 -10.90 -36.51
C GLN A 321 -10.98 -10.42 -37.96
N GLY A 322 -9.83 -10.64 -38.60
CA GLY A 322 -9.65 -10.30 -40.02
C GLY A 322 -9.85 -8.81 -40.33
N GLY A 323 -9.57 -7.92 -39.36
CA GLY A 323 -9.77 -6.48 -39.48
C GLY A 323 -11.21 -6.02 -39.24
N VAL A 324 -12.08 -6.88 -38.70
CA VAL A 324 -13.48 -6.57 -38.40
C VAL A 324 -13.72 -6.64 -36.90
N LEU A 325 -14.30 -5.57 -36.34
CA LEU A 325 -14.76 -5.49 -34.96
C LEU A 325 -16.22 -5.98 -34.87
N SER A 326 -16.54 -6.78 -33.85
CA SER A 326 -17.89 -7.28 -33.56
C SER A 326 -18.13 -7.41 -32.06
N ASP A 327 -19.37 -7.73 -31.68
CA ASP A 327 -19.76 -7.93 -30.28
C ASP A 327 -19.49 -6.68 -29.42
N GLN A 328 -20.04 -5.54 -29.86
CA GLN A 328 -19.92 -4.28 -29.13
C GLN A 328 -20.49 -4.43 -27.71
N LEU A 329 -19.64 -4.18 -26.71
CA LEU A 329 -19.98 -4.25 -25.28
C LEU A 329 -20.55 -2.91 -24.81
N THR A 330 -19.90 -1.80 -25.18
CA THR A 330 -20.32 -0.44 -24.81
C THR A 330 -19.87 0.60 -25.82
N THR A 331 -20.53 1.76 -25.82
CA THR A 331 -20.09 2.97 -26.54
C THR A 331 -20.46 4.20 -25.73
N GLU A 332 -19.53 5.11 -25.59
CA GLU A 332 -19.68 6.38 -24.88
C GLU A 332 -19.16 7.52 -25.74
N THR A 333 -19.82 8.67 -25.68
CA THR A 333 -19.46 9.85 -26.46
C THR A 333 -19.45 11.07 -25.57
N GLY A 334 -18.45 11.92 -25.71
CA GLY A 334 -18.34 13.11 -24.88
C GLY A 334 -17.44 14.17 -25.47
N PHE A 335 -17.10 15.15 -24.64
CA PHE A 335 -16.28 16.29 -25.00
C PHE A 335 -15.28 16.58 -23.88
N CYS A 336 -14.01 16.62 -24.24
CA CYS A 336 -12.91 17.03 -23.37
C CYS A 336 -12.58 18.50 -23.68
N GLU A 337 -12.86 19.40 -22.75
CA GLU A 337 -12.62 20.84 -22.96
C GLU A 337 -11.12 21.16 -23.03
N TYR A 338 -10.32 20.51 -22.20
CA TYR A 338 -8.90 20.73 -22.06
C TYR A 338 -8.12 19.47 -22.42
N ARG A 339 -6.94 19.66 -23.00
CA ARG A 339 -6.01 18.55 -23.22
C ARG A 339 -5.53 17.96 -21.90
N GLY A 340 -5.32 16.66 -21.88
CA GLY A 340 -4.84 15.98 -20.68
C GLY A 340 -5.27 14.54 -20.60
N PHE A 341 -5.35 14.04 -19.37
CA PHE A 341 -5.83 12.71 -19.02
C PHE A 341 -7.27 12.78 -18.54
N HIS A 342 -8.12 11.86 -18.99
CA HIS A 342 -9.54 11.84 -18.68
C HIS A 342 -10.02 10.43 -18.34
N THR A 343 -10.75 10.30 -17.23
CA THR A 343 -11.51 9.10 -16.87
C THR A 343 -12.98 9.33 -17.18
N VAL A 344 -13.58 8.42 -17.93
CA VAL A 344 -14.95 8.55 -18.43
C VAL A 344 -15.80 7.43 -17.84
N ASP A 345 -16.89 7.82 -17.17
CA ASP A 345 -17.94 6.92 -16.72
C ASP A 345 -18.71 6.36 -17.93
N LEU A 346 -18.89 5.04 -17.97
CA LEU A 346 -19.68 4.39 -19.00
C LEU A 346 -21.16 4.41 -18.62
N THR A 347 -22.02 4.93 -19.49
CA THR A 347 -23.49 4.83 -19.32
C THR A 347 -23.97 3.37 -19.35
N SER A 348 -23.22 2.48 -19.99
CA SER A 348 -23.50 1.04 -20.06
C SER A 348 -22.22 0.28 -19.73
N PRO A 349 -21.93 0.08 -18.43
CA PRO A 349 -20.76 -0.66 -18.01
C PRO A 349 -20.96 -2.17 -18.28
N PHE A 350 -19.88 -2.94 -18.27
CA PHE A 350 -19.90 -4.33 -18.71
C PHE A 350 -19.00 -5.21 -17.85
N GLU A 351 -19.19 -6.53 -17.96
CA GLU A 351 -18.39 -7.52 -17.26
C GLU A 351 -17.48 -8.25 -18.26
N LEU A 352 -16.30 -8.65 -17.78
CA LEU A 352 -15.38 -9.53 -18.47
C LEU A 352 -15.13 -10.75 -17.59
N ALA A 353 -15.31 -11.95 -18.12
CA ALA A 353 -14.86 -13.16 -17.46
C ALA A 353 -13.36 -13.38 -17.74
N GLN A 354 -12.68 -14.11 -16.87
CA GLN A 354 -11.28 -14.47 -17.09
C GLN A 354 -11.06 -15.10 -18.48
N GLY A 355 -10.13 -14.54 -19.25
CA GLY A 355 -9.79 -14.96 -20.62
C GLY A 355 -10.64 -14.33 -21.72
N ASP A 356 -11.65 -13.52 -21.38
CA ASP A 356 -12.38 -12.73 -22.38
C ASP A 356 -11.46 -11.70 -23.04
N SER A 357 -11.64 -11.49 -24.35
CA SER A 357 -10.95 -10.41 -25.06
C SER A 357 -11.79 -9.14 -25.06
N ALA A 358 -11.14 -8.00 -24.92
CA ALA A 358 -11.75 -6.68 -25.03
C ALA A 358 -10.91 -5.76 -25.92
N TYR A 359 -11.54 -5.09 -26.87
CA TYR A 359 -10.89 -4.22 -27.85
C TYR A 359 -11.44 -2.80 -27.66
N PHE A 360 -10.67 -1.98 -26.95
CA PHE A 360 -11.04 -0.60 -26.64
C PHE A 360 -10.59 0.33 -27.77
N VAL A 361 -11.54 0.93 -28.47
CA VAL A 361 -11.36 1.78 -29.65
C VAL A 361 -11.77 3.21 -29.33
N VAL A 362 -10.96 4.19 -29.73
CA VAL A 362 -11.30 5.61 -29.62
C VAL A 362 -11.24 6.34 -30.97
N GLU A 363 -12.19 7.25 -31.16
CA GLU A 363 -12.20 8.26 -32.20
C GLU A 363 -12.12 9.65 -31.54
N PHE A 364 -11.23 10.51 -32.03
CA PHE A 364 -11.10 11.90 -31.57
C PHE A 364 -11.32 12.86 -32.74
N SER A 365 -12.02 13.97 -32.49
CA SER A 365 -12.28 14.97 -33.53
C SER A 365 -11.05 15.80 -33.93
N ASP A 366 -10.05 15.93 -33.05
CA ASP A 366 -8.80 16.66 -33.30
C ASP A 366 -7.66 16.18 -32.39
N GLY A 367 -6.46 16.74 -32.56
CA GLY A 367 -5.32 16.58 -31.64
C GLY A 367 -4.46 15.34 -31.88
N GLY A 368 -5.01 14.29 -32.50
CA GLY A 368 -4.32 13.00 -32.65
C GLY A 368 -4.37 12.18 -31.36
N TYR A 369 -3.56 11.11 -31.31
CA TYR A 369 -3.68 10.06 -30.30
C TYR A 369 -2.38 9.96 -29.50
N ALA A 370 -2.46 10.18 -28.20
CA ALA A 370 -1.33 9.99 -27.29
C ALA A 370 -0.90 8.53 -27.28
N TYR A 371 0.41 8.30 -27.31
CA TYR A 371 0.99 6.97 -27.18
C TYR A 371 2.29 7.00 -26.37
N ASP A 372 2.52 5.92 -25.65
CA ASP A 372 3.79 5.60 -25.00
C ASP A 372 4.77 5.08 -26.06
N ARG A 373 6.04 5.43 -25.87
CA ARG A 373 7.17 4.77 -26.50
C ARG A 373 8.44 5.03 -25.71
N THR A 374 9.45 4.20 -25.97
CA THR A 374 10.84 4.55 -25.65
C THR A 374 11.09 5.98 -26.13
N SER A 375 11.54 6.83 -25.21
CA SER A 375 11.61 8.27 -25.46
C SER A 375 12.80 8.91 -24.75
N GLU A 376 13.26 10.00 -25.35
CA GLU A 376 14.26 10.86 -24.72
C GLU A 376 13.53 11.81 -23.78
N VAL A 377 13.68 11.62 -22.48
CA VAL A 377 13.09 12.48 -21.46
C VAL A 377 14.05 13.64 -21.20
N SER A 378 13.61 14.84 -21.57
CA SER A 378 14.34 16.06 -21.26
C SER A 378 14.06 16.40 -19.82
N VAL A 379 15.00 16.14 -18.94
CA VAL A 379 14.82 16.43 -17.52
C VAL A 379 14.79 17.93 -17.33
N LEU A 380 13.59 18.45 -17.17
CA LEU A 380 13.39 19.75 -16.61
C LEU A 380 13.60 19.58 -15.10
N LEU A 381 14.25 20.56 -14.47
CA LEU A 381 14.30 20.69 -13.01
C LEU A 381 15.28 19.79 -12.22
N GLY A 382 16.33 19.21 -12.82
CA GLY A 382 17.37 18.57 -11.99
C GLY A 382 18.53 17.87 -12.70
N ALA A 383 18.26 17.04 -13.72
CA ALA A 383 19.33 16.23 -14.29
C ALA A 383 20.27 17.01 -15.23
N SER A 384 21.53 16.55 -15.28
CA SER A 384 22.58 17.17 -16.07
C SER A 384 22.47 16.92 -17.59
N SER A 385 21.60 16.03 -18.03
CA SER A 385 21.44 15.62 -19.43
C SER A 385 20.10 14.95 -19.70
N ARG A 386 19.70 14.90 -20.98
CA ARG A 386 18.60 14.07 -21.44
C ARG A 386 18.93 12.58 -21.25
N VAL A 387 17.93 11.79 -20.87
CA VAL A 387 18.07 10.35 -20.68
C VAL A 387 17.09 9.59 -21.58
N ILE A 388 17.48 8.39 -21.99
CA ILE A 388 16.55 7.47 -22.65
C ILE A 388 15.81 6.71 -21.57
N VAL A 389 14.49 6.76 -21.62
CA VAL A 389 13.60 5.88 -20.86
C VAL A 389 13.04 4.87 -21.85
N GLU A 390 13.29 3.59 -21.55
CA GLU A 390 12.88 2.47 -22.38
C GLU A 390 11.46 2.05 -22.01
N SER A 391 10.60 1.91 -23.02
CA SER A 391 9.26 1.30 -22.89
C SER A 391 9.23 -0.02 -23.67
N SER A 392 8.35 -0.93 -23.25
CA SER A 392 8.09 -2.19 -23.93
C SER A 392 6.75 -2.18 -24.66
N ALA A 393 6.63 -3.03 -25.67
CA ALA A 393 5.38 -3.33 -26.35
C ALA A 393 5.46 -4.71 -27.00
N SER A 394 4.31 -5.30 -27.30
CA SER A 394 4.19 -6.57 -28.01
C SER A 394 3.28 -6.43 -29.23
N ALA A 395 3.51 -7.30 -30.21
CA ALA A 395 2.62 -7.40 -31.37
C ALA A 395 1.20 -7.78 -30.92
N GLY A 396 0.21 -7.06 -31.45
CA GLY A 396 -1.21 -7.26 -31.18
C GLY A 396 -1.79 -6.43 -30.03
N GLU A 397 -0.99 -5.70 -29.26
CA GLU A 397 -1.46 -4.86 -28.14
C GLU A 397 -2.18 -3.60 -28.62
N SER A 398 -1.53 -2.80 -29.46
CA SER A 398 -2.06 -1.53 -29.98
C SER A 398 -2.19 -1.51 -31.50
N TRP A 399 -3.27 -0.91 -31.99
CA TRP A 399 -3.60 -0.83 -33.41
C TRP A 399 -4.06 0.56 -33.81
N TYR A 400 -3.75 0.97 -35.04
CA TYR A 400 -4.24 2.21 -35.64
C TYR A 400 -4.98 1.96 -36.94
N ASN A 401 -5.91 2.85 -37.29
CA ASN A 401 -6.67 2.77 -38.53
C ASN A 401 -6.50 4.03 -39.39
N ASP A 402 -6.04 3.88 -40.63
CA ASP A 402 -5.92 4.96 -41.64
C ASP A 402 -6.82 4.70 -42.87
N GLY A 403 -7.85 3.87 -42.69
CA GLY A 403 -8.65 3.22 -43.74
C GLY A 403 -8.55 1.69 -43.68
N THR A 404 -7.48 1.16 -43.08
CA THR A 404 -7.32 -0.24 -42.69
C THR A 404 -6.65 -0.36 -41.32
N TRP A 405 -6.86 -1.47 -40.60
CA TRP A 405 -6.21 -1.71 -39.31
C TRP A 405 -4.76 -2.17 -39.48
N HIS A 406 -3.87 -1.56 -38.70
CA HIS A 406 -2.44 -1.83 -38.65
C HIS A 406 -1.98 -1.98 -37.21
N ASP A 407 -1.06 -2.91 -36.98
CA ASP A 407 -0.43 -3.11 -35.68
C ASP A 407 0.65 -2.03 -35.46
N LEU A 408 0.49 -1.25 -34.38
CA LEU A 408 1.40 -0.14 -34.02
C LEU A 408 2.82 -0.65 -33.76
N TYR A 409 2.97 -1.88 -33.23
CA TYR A 409 4.26 -2.50 -32.96
C TYR A 409 5.16 -2.54 -34.21
N THR A 410 4.55 -2.69 -35.40
CA THR A 410 5.26 -2.79 -36.68
C THR A 410 5.44 -1.46 -37.40
N TRP A 411 4.96 -0.35 -36.82
CA TRP A 411 4.99 0.95 -37.47
C TRP A 411 6.41 1.51 -37.57
N ALA A 412 6.91 1.65 -38.81
CA ALA A 412 8.27 2.12 -39.09
C ALA A 412 8.49 3.63 -38.81
N GLY A 413 7.45 4.38 -38.48
CA GLY A 413 7.56 5.80 -38.13
C GLY A 413 7.97 6.06 -36.69
N ASN A 414 7.93 5.04 -35.82
CA ASN A 414 8.44 5.16 -34.45
C ASN A 414 9.99 5.19 -34.50
N PRO A 415 10.66 6.23 -33.97
CA PRO A 415 12.11 6.29 -33.88
C PRO A 415 12.73 5.13 -33.09
N TYR A 416 11.94 4.48 -32.23
CA TYR A 416 12.27 3.28 -31.46
C TYR A 416 11.27 2.17 -31.81
N PRO A 417 11.46 1.46 -32.94
CA PRO A 417 10.47 0.49 -33.42
C PRO A 417 10.17 -0.61 -32.39
N GLY A 418 8.90 -1.01 -32.30
CA GLY A 418 8.47 -2.10 -31.42
C GLY A 418 8.30 -1.74 -29.95
N THR A 419 8.18 -0.45 -29.61
CA THR A 419 8.01 0.00 -28.21
C THR A 419 6.75 0.82 -28.00
N GLY A 420 5.82 0.84 -28.96
CA GLY A 420 4.75 1.83 -28.99
C GLY A 420 3.39 1.25 -28.62
N ASN A 421 2.71 1.85 -27.64
CA ASN A 421 1.34 1.50 -27.23
C ASN A 421 0.49 2.75 -27.01
N PHE A 422 -0.78 2.74 -27.43
CA PHE A 422 -1.67 3.89 -27.24
C PHE A 422 -2.06 4.06 -25.77
N CYS A 423 -2.24 5.31 -25.34
CA CYS A 423 -2.60 5.64 -23.97
C CYS A 423 -4.11 5.49 -23.73
N LEU A 424 -4.59 4.25 -23.74
CA LEU A 424 -5.99 3.86 -23.59
C LEU A 424 -6.08 2.80 -22.50
N LYS A 425 -6.94 3.02 -21.51
CA LYS A 425 -7.08 2.14 -20.36
C LYS A 425 -8.54 1.79 -20.07
N MET A 426 -8.75 0.60 -19.50
CA MET A 426 -10.03 0.24 -18.87
C MET A 426 -9.80 0.03 -17.38
N LEU A 427 -10.67 0.60 -16.56
CA LEU A 427 -10.58 0.55 -15.10
C LEU A 427 -11.70 -0.34 -14.59
N ALA A 428 -11.38 -1.25 -13.68
CA ALA A 428 -12.29 -2.30 -13.30
C ALA A 428 -12.18 -2.65 -11.81
N TYR A 429 -13.29 -3.12 -11.27
CA TYR A 429 -13.39 -3.78 -9.97
C TYR A 429 -13.47 -5.29 -10.17
N ASP A 430 -13.13 -6.06 -9.14
CA ASP A 430 -13.48 -7.48 -9.10
C ASP A 430 -15.01 -7.64 -9.17
N ALA A 431 -15.48 -8.52 -10.05
CA ALA A 431 -16.92 -8.67 -10.29
C ALA A 431 -17.58 -9.50 -9.18
N GLY A 432 -18.73 -9.04 -8.69
CA GLY A 432 -19.53 -9.77 -7.71
C GLY A 432 -20.07 -8.92 -6.57
N LEU A 433 -20.49 -9.59 -5.49
CA LEU A 433 -20.75 -8.90 -4.23
C LEU A 433 -19.45 -8.39 -3.62
N SER A 434 -19.47 -7.14 -3.17
CA SER A 434 -18.46 -6.56 -2.29
C SER A 434 -19.09 -6.31 -0.92
N VAL A 435 -18.32 -6.52 0.15
CA VAL A 435 -18.76 -6.32 1.54
C VAL A 435 -17.67 -5.52 2.25
N THR A 436 -18.04 -4.35 2.77
CA THR A 436 -17.12 -3.42 3.43
C THR A 436 -17.61 -3.12 4.86
N PRO A 437 -16.75 -3.15 5.88
CA PRO A 437 -15.37 -3.63 5.79
C PRO A 437 -15.35 -5.15 5.57
N ASP A 438 -14.27 -5.66 4.97
CA ASP A 438 -14.07 -7.09 4.73
C ASP A 438 -13.42 -7.80 5.94
N GLU A 439 -13.22 -7.07 7.04
CA GLU A 439 -12.65 -7.55 8.30
C GLU A 439 -13.71 -8.10 9.29
N ASP A 440 -13.21 -8.82 10.30
CA ASP A 440 -14.02 -9.37 11.36
C ASP A 440 -14.53 -8.27 12.32
N PHE A 441 -15.80 -8.32 12.69
CA PHE A 441 -16.30 -7.46 13.76
C PHE A 441 -15.98 -8.05 15.12
N VAL A 442 -15.22 -7.30 15.92
CA VAL A 442 -14.83 -7.70 17.27
C VAL A 442 -15.59 -6.90 18.32
N PHE A 443 -16.28 -7.62 19.20
CA PHE A 443 -17.04 -7.11 20.34
C PHE A 443 -16.41 -7.59 21.63
N GLN A 444 -16.22 -6.69 22.61
CA GLN A 444 -15.59 -7.04 23.88
C GLN A 444 -16.32 -6.46 25.09
N GLY A 445 -16.44 -7.24 26.16
CA GLY A 445 -17.06 -6.81 27.42
C GLY A 445 -16.83 -7.79 28.55
N GLU A 446 -17.26 -7.44 29.75
CA GLU A 446 -17.04 -8.24 30.96
C GLU A 446 -17.99 -9.43 31.04
N VAL A 447 -17.65 -10.40 31.91
CA VAL A 447 -18.61 -11.44 32.29
C VAL A 447 -19.84 -10.77 32.93
N GLY A 448 -21.01 -10.97 32.32
CA GLY A 448 -22.26 -10.32 32.75
C GLY A 448 -22.68 -9.10 31.92
N GLY A 449 -21.92 -8.74 30.88
CA GLY A 449 -22.33 -7.76 29.87
C GLY A 449 -21.41 -6.55 29.72
N GLY A 450 -21.93 -5.51 29.05
CA GLY A 450 -21.18 -4.28 28.76
C GLY A 450 -20.29 -4.40 27.51
N PHE A 451 -20.75 -5.16 26.52
CA PHE A 451 -20.04 -5.36 25.26
C PHE A 451 -19.99 -4.06 24.44
N ALA A 452 -18.80 -3.72 23.96
CA ALA A 452 -18.47 -2.59 23.11
C ALA A 452 -17.66 -3.08 21.89
N PRO A 453 -17.89 -2.53 20.69
CA PRO A 453 -19.04 -1.71 20.29
C PRO A 453 -20.37 -2.42 20.60
N SER A 454 -21.53 -1.72 20.61
CA SER A 454 -22.82 -2.40 20.84
C SER A 454 -23.45 -2.93 19.55
N SER A 455 -23.02 -2.37 18.42
CA SER A 455 -23.38 -2.79 17.06
C SER A 455 -22.30 -2.30 16.11
N GLU A 456 -22.08 -3.06 15.05
CA GLU A 456 -21.29 -2.68 13.87
C GLU A 456 -22.09 -2.95 12.61
N THR A 457 -21.70 -2.36 11.46
CA THR A 457 -22.46 -2.43 10.21
C THR A 457 -21.56 -2.71 9.03
N TRP A 458 -21.90 -3.73 8.25
CA TRP A 458 -21.35 -3.95 6.91
C TRP A 458 -22.21 -3.23 5.87
N GLU A 459 -21.56 -2.67 4.87
CA GLU A 459 -22.15 -2.20 3.62
C GLU A 459 -21.88 -3.23 2.53
N MET A 460 -22.94 -3.72 1.89
CA MET A 460 -22.86 -4.67 0.79
C MET A 460 -23.25 -3.99 -0.51
N GLU A 461 -22.44 -4.14 -1.54
CA GLU A 461 -22.65 -3.62 -2.89
C GLU A 461 -22.53 -4.71 -3.95
N PHE A 462 -23.03 -4.43 -5.15
CA PHE A 462 -22.85 -5.31 -6.31
C PHE A 462 -22.03 -4.62 -7.40
N MET A 463 -20.81 -5.11 -7.58
CA MET A 463 -19.88 -4.73 -8.64
C MET A 463 -20.17 -5.59 -9.88
N GLY A 464 -21.19 -5.20 -10.64
CA GLY A 464 -21.58 -5.92 -11.85
C GLY A 464 -22.72 -5.28 -12.60
N ALA A 465 -23.01 -5.79 -13.79
CA ALA A 465 -24.06 -5.26 -14.65
C ALA A 465 -25.44 -5.84 -14.26
N GLY A 466 -26.44 -4.98 -14.12
CA GLY A 466 -27.82 -5.40 -13.86
C GLY A 466 -28.11 -5.63 -12.38
N SER A 467 -28.68 -6.79 -12.05
CA SER A 467 -29.04 -7.13 -10.66
C SER A 467 -28.91 -8.63 -10.35
N ILE A 468 -28.60 -8.91 -9.08
CA ILE A 468 -28.44 -10.27 -8.55
C ILE A 468 -29.39 -10.51 -7.39
N GLN A 469 -29.65 -11.79 -7.09
CA GLN A 469 -30.28 -12.20 -5.84
C GLN A 469 -29.22 -12.52 -4.81
N TYR A 470 -29.43 -12.11 -3.57
CA TYR A 470 -28.51 -12.38 -2.47
C TYR A 470 -29.21 -13.02 -1.26
N LEU A 471 -28.42 -13.69 -0.44
CA LEU A 471 -28.79 -14.26 0.85
C LEU A 471 -27.65 -14.08 1.86
N ILE A 472 -27.97 -13.61 3.05
CA ILE A 472 -27.05 -13.44 4.17
C ILE A 472 -27.45 -14.42 5.26
N THR A 473 -26.52 -15.30 5.65
CA THR A 473 -26.80 -16.38 6.61
C THR A 473 -25.78 -16.34 7.75
N PRO A 474 -26.18 -16.06 9.00
CA PRO A 474 -25.31 -16.25 10.15
C PRO A 474 -25.20 -17.74 10.50
N GLU A 475 -24.03 -18.15 10.97
CA GLU A 475 -23.86 -19.32 11.79
C GLU A 475 -24.75 -19.19 13.05
N SER A 476 -25.33 -20.31 13.49
CA SER A 476 -26.26 -20.31 14.62
C SER A 476 -25.57 -19.89 15.92
N ALA A 477 -25.71 -18.61 16.30
CA ALA A 477 -25.25 -18.05 17.56
C ALA A 477 -26.40 -17.36 18.31
N ASP A 478 -26.72 -17.84 19.52
CA ASP A 478 -27.82 -17.28 20.32
C ASP A 478 -27.54 -15.85 20.85
N TRP A 479 -26.27 -15.43 20.86
CA TRP A 479 -25.78 -14.14 21.38
C TRP A 479 -25.68 -13.03 20.33
N LEU A 480 -25.91 -13.35 19.05
CA LEU A 480 -25.77 -12.44 17.91
C LEU A 480 -27.12 -12.15 17.26
N ASP A 481 -27.45 -10.87 17.09
CA ASP A 481 -28.57 -10.42 16.27
C ASP A 481 -28.04 -9.75 14.98
N LEU A 482 -28.54 -10.20 13.82
CA LEU A 482 -28.37 -9.50 12.55
C LEU A 482 -29.62 -8.69 12.19
N ALA A 483 -29.43 -7.44 11.80
CA ALA A 483 -30.47 -6.53 11.34
C ALA A 483 -30.19 -6.03 9.91
N GLY A 484 -31.25 -5.69 9.18
CA GLY A 484 -31.17 -5.30 7.77
C GLY A 484 -31.97 -6.24 6.87
N GLN A 485 -31.81 -6.08 5.56
CA GLN A 485 -32.46 -6.94 4.59
C GLN A 485 -31.56 -8.16 4.30
N LEU A 486 -31.78 -9.28 5.00
CA LEU A 486 -30.91 -10.47 4.91
C LEU A 486 -31.08 -11.31 3.62
N SER A 487 -32.02 -10.95 2.75
CA SER A 487 -32.18 -11.59 1.44
C SER A 487 -32.95 -10.67 0.50
N GLY A 488 -32.65 -10.71 -0.80
CA GLY A 488 -33.36 -9.89 -1.76
C GLY A 488 -32.67 -9.80 -3.10
N SER A 489 -32.93 -8.68 -3.79
CA SER A 489 -32.23 -8.27 -5.01
C SER A 489 -31.38 -7.05 -4.70
N ILE A 490 -30.20 -6.97 -5.28
CA ILE A 490 -29.35 -5.78 -5.29
C ILE A 490 -28.93 -5.50 -6.74
N SER A 491 -28.99 -4.24 -7.14
CA SER A 491 -28.62 -3.77 -8.48
C SER A 491 -27.32 -2.97 -8.41
N GLN A 492 -26.70 -2.76 -9.55
CA GLN A 492 -25.50 -1.92 -9.66
C GLN A 492 -25.71 -0.54 -9.01
N GLY A 493 -24.79 -0.13 -8.14
CA GLY A 493 -24.83 1.16 -7.43
C GLY A 493 -25.86 1.25 -6.29
N GLU A 494 -26.53 0.14 -5.94
CA GLU A 494 -27.29 0.04 -4.70
C GLU A 494 -26.39 -0.53 -3.58
N THR A 495 -26.49 0.08 -2.40
CA THR A 495 -25.81 -0.38 -1.17
C THR A 495 -26.85 -0.92 -0.20
N ILE A 496 -26.50 -1.98 0.53
CA ILE A 496 -27.35 -2.60 1.56
C ILE A 496 -26.57 -2.70 2.86
N GLU A 497 -27.07 -2.02 3.89
CA GLU A 497 -26.50 -2.07 5.24
C GLU A 497 -27.02 -3.29 6.01
N ILE A 498 -26.10 -4.04 6.61
CA ILE A 498 -26.36 -5.18 7.49
C ILE A 498 -25.64 -4.94 8.81
N SER A 499 -26.40 -4.79 9.89
CA SER A 499 -25.83 -4.55 11.22
C SER A 499 -25.76 -5.82 12.06
N ALA A 500 -24.63 -6.05 12.70
CA ALA A 500 -24.43 -7.07 13.73
C ALA A 500 -24.46 -6.43 15.12
N SER A 501 -25.21 -7.01 16.05
CA SER A 501 -25.27 -6.53 17.44
C SER A 501 -25.29 -7.67 18.46
N ILE A 502 -24.70 -7.41 19.63
CA ILE A 502 -24.62 -8.39 20.71
C ILE A 502 -25.87 -8.27 21.59
N ASN A 503 -26.65 -9.35 21.66
CA ASN A 503 -27.90 -9.38 22.41
C ASN A 503 -27.69 -9.84 23.86
N SER A 504 -28.75 -9.75 24.67
CA SER A 504 -28.67 -10.06 26.12
C SER A 504 -28.33 -11.51 26.48
N ALA A 505 -28.35 -12.45 25.53
CA ALA A 505 -27.91 -13.82 25.80
C ALA A 505 -26.39 -13.87 26.08
N ALA A 506 -25.63 -12.93 25.53
CA ALA A 506 -24.19 -12.78 25.76
C ALA A 506 -23.85 -12.56 27.24
N ASP A 507 -24.70 -11.88 28.01
CA ASP A 507 -24.49 -11.61 29.44
C ASP A 507 -24.41 -12.90 30.30
N THR A 508 -24.85 -14.03 29.75
CA THR A 508 -24.82 -15.34 30.44
C THR A 508 -23.63 -16.21 30.06
N LEU A 509 -22.83 -15.76 29.09
CA LEU A 509 -21.65 -16.49 28.62
C LEU A 509 -20.55 -16.46 29.68
N SER A 510 -19.79 -17.54 29.75
CA SER A 510 -18.59 -17.62 30.58
C SER A 510 -17.45 -16.81 29.94
N LEU A 511 -16.41 -16.52 30.73
CA LEU A 511 -15.13 -16.04 30.20
C LEU A 511 -14.71 -16.91 29.00
N GLY A 512 -14.44 -16.29 27.86
CA GLY A 512 -14.21 -17.02 26.61
C GLY A 512 -14.24 -16.12 25.37
N VAL A 513 -13.75 -16.67 24.26
CA VAL A 513 -13.97 -16.13 22.91
C VAL A 513 -15.06 -16.96 22.23
N TYR A 514 -16.03 -16.27 21.64
CA TYR A 514 -17.13 -16.85 20.89
C TYR A 514 -17.13 -16.27 19.48
N THR A 515 -17.39 -17.11 18.48
CA THR A 515 -17.37 -16.68 17.07
C THR A 515 -18.65 -17.10 16.36
N ALA A 516 -19.04 -16.34 15.35
CA ALA A 516 -20.11 -16.70 14.42
C ALA A 516 -19.74 -16.23 13.02
N ASP A 517 -19.69 -17.15 12.07
CA ASP A 517 -19.47 -16.81 10.66
C ASP A 517 -20.75 -16.21 10.04
N VAL A 518 -20.63 -15.20 9.19
CA VAL A 518 -21.73 -14.60 8.43
C VAL A 518 -21.44 -14.73 6.94
N GLU A 519 -22.19 -15.60 6.27
CA GLU A 519 -22.03 -15.86 4.84
C GLU A 519 -22.84 -14.86 4.01
N PHE A 520 -22.17 -14.09 3.14
CA PHE A 520 -22.76 -13.21 2.14
C PHE A 520 -22.75 -13.92 0.79
N THR A 521 -23.92 -14.32 0.30
CA THR A 521 -24.05 -15.17 -0.89
C THR A 521 -24.77 -14.43 -2.02
N ASN A 522 -24.10 -14.31 -3.16
CA ASN A 522 -24.70 -14.06 -4.47
C ASN A 522 -25.34 -15.36 -4.98
N VAL A 523 -26.65 -15.48 -4.86
CA VAL A 523 -27.41 -16.67 -5.25
C VAL A 523 -27.55 -16.79 -6.78
N THR A 524 -27.36 -15.69 -7.51
CA THR A 524 -27.47 -15.68 -8.98
C THR A 524 -26.25 -16.32 -9.64
N SER A 525 -25.04 -15.84 -9.34
CA SER A 525 -23.81 -16.28 -10.01
C SER A 525 -22.76 -16.88 -9.07
N GLY A 526 -22.84 -16.63 -7.77
CA GLY A 526 -21.81 -16.99 -6.80
C GLY A 526 -20.57 -16.08 -6.81
N ALA A 527 -20.53 -15.08 -7.69
CA ALA A 527 -19.44 -14.11 -7.76
C ALA A 527 -19.46 -13.17 -6.56
N GLY A 528 -18.31 -12.98 -5.92
CA GLY A 528 -18.16 -12.19 -4.69
C GLY A 528 -18.76 -12.85 -3.44
N ASN A 529 -19.04 -14.15 -3.45
CA ASN A 529 -19.42 -14.85 -2.22
C ASN A 529 -18.30 -14.73 -1.20
N THR A 530 -18.62 -14.22 -0.01
CA THR A 530 -17.65 -14.05 1.08
C THR A 530 -18.24 -14.50 2.41
N THR A 531 -17.36 -14.67 3.40
CA THR A 531 -17.71 -15.01 4.78
C THR A 531 -16.85 -14.16 5.70
N VAL A 532 -17.51 -13.34 6.50
CA VAL A 532 -16.89 -12.50 7.54
C VAL A 532 -17.24 -13.06 8.91
N LYS A 533 -16.44 -12.79 9.94
CA LYS A 533 -16.69 -13.31 11.29
C LYS A 533 -17.20 -12.21 12.22
N VAL A 534 -18.09 -12.58 13.13
CA VAL A 534 -18.34 -11.83 14.35
C VAL A 534 -17.67 -12.52 15.51
N VAL A 535 -16.82 -11.79 16.23
CA VAL A 535 -16.08 -12.26 17.40
C VAL A 535 -16.63 -11.56 18.64
N LEU A 536 -17.03 -12.34 19.63
CA LEU A 536 -17.42 -11.85 20.95
C LEU A 536 -16.42 -12.35 21.99
N VAL A 537 -15.72 -11.40 22.60
CA VAL A 537 -14.77 -11.62 23.68
C VAL A 537 -15.44 -11.28 25.01
N VAL A 538 -15.57 -12.29 25.88
CA VAL A 538 -16.17 -12.16 27.20
C VAL A 538 -15.09 -12.26 28.27
N GLY A 539 -14.91 -11.17 29.03
CA GLY A 539 -14.01 -10.98 30.16
C GLY A 539 -12.63 -10.41 29.82
N ASP A 540 -11.86 -10.12 30.88
CA ASP A 540 -10.51 -9.54 30.80
C ASP A 540 -9.47 -10.46 30.14
N ALA A 541 -8.37 -9.85 29.69
CA ALA A 541 -7.17 -10.57 29.29
C ALA A 541 -6.61 -11.43 30.43
N GLY A 542 -6.25 -12.67 30.11
CA GLY A 542 -5.59 -13.62 31.01
C GLY A 542 -4.27 -14.13 30.44
N ILE A 543 -3.41 -14.69 31.29
CA ILE A 543 -2.13 -15.30 30.90
C ILE A 543 -2.37 -16.50 29.98
N ILE A 544 -1.78 -16.48 28.78
CA ILE A 544 -1.74 -17.57 27.81
C ILE A 544 -0.40 -18.32 27.89
N TYR A 545 0.70 -17.56 27.85
CA TYR A 545 2.06 -18.06 27.95
C TYR A 545 2.76 -17.36 29.11
N SER A 546 3.63 -18.07 29.84
CA SER A 546 4.43 -17.50 30.92
C SER A 546 5.79 -18.20 31.03
N TRP A 547 6.83 -17.39 31.09
CA TRP A 547 8.22 -17.76 31.29
C TRP A 547 8.79 -16.90 32.44
N ASN A 548 8.78 -17.46 33.64
CA ASN A 548 9.33 -16.84 34.86
C ASN A 548 10.85 -17.02 35.01
N MET A 549 11.53 -17.42 33.93
CA MET A 549 12.97 -17.67 33.84
C MET A 549 13.57 -18.70 34.81
N GLU A 550 12.79 -19.41 35.63
CA GLU A 550 13.33 -20.44 36.54
C GLU A 550 13.79 -21.73 35.83
N SER A 551 13.50 -21.82 34.54
CA SER A 551 14.11 -22.76 33.61
C SER A 551 14.42 -22.05 32.30
N ASP A 552 15.55 -22.39 31.68
CA ASP A 552 15.92 -21.89 30.35
C ASP A 552 14.77 -22.13 29.36
N PRO A 553 14.17 -21.07 28.78
CA PRO A 553 13.05 -21.22 27.86
C PRO A 553 13.47 -21.79 26.49
N GLY A 554 14.77 -21.97 26.23
CA GLY A 554 15.29 -22.53 24.98
C GLY A 554 15.20 -21.57 23.80
N TRP A 555 15.14 -20.27 24.07
CA TRP A 555 15.09 -19.21 23.08
C TRP A 555 16.41 -19.09 22.32
N THR A 556 16.32 -18.55 21.09
CA THR A 556 17.50 -18.38 20.24
C THR A 556 18.22 -17.10 20.63
N ALA A 557 19.48 -17.22 21.03
CA ALA A 557 20.32 -16.11 21.49
C ALA A 557 21.51 -15.89 20.55
N ASP A 558 21.78 -14.63 20.18
CA ASP A 558 23.01 -14.18 19.49
C ASP A 558 23.89 -13.32 20.43
N GLY A 559 25.20 -13.29 20.17
CA GLY A 559 26.14 -12.49 20.95
C GLY A 559 26.26 -12.97 22.40
N GLN A 560 26.06 -12.04 23.35
CA GLN A 560 26.20 -12.29 24.78
C GLN A 560 24.85 -12.42 25.51
N TRP A 561 23.76 -12.66 24.78
CA TRP A 561 22.49 -13.04 25.41
C TRP A 561 22.66 -14.39 26.12
N GLU A 562 22.39 -14.43 27.43
CA GLU A 562 22.60 -15.58 28.30
C GLU A 562 21.44 -15.74 29.30
N TRP A 563 21.04 -16.99 29.53
CA TRP A 563 20.14 -17.36 30.62
C TRP A 563 20.95 -17.77 31.87
N GLY A 564 20.57 -17.26 33.02
CA GLY A 564 21.19 -17.63 34.29
C GLY A 564 21.09 -16.56 35.37
N ILE A 565 21.91 -16.69 36.41
CA ILE A 565 21.92 -15.77 37.55
C ILE A 565 22.80 -14.57 37.22
N PRO A 566 22.26 -13.33 37.20
CA PRO A 566 23.05 -12.14 36.95
C PRO A 566 23.98 -11.85 38.14
N ALA A 567 25.22 -11.44 37.85
CA ALA A 567 26.25 -11.30 38.88
C ALA A 567 26.10 -10.03 39.76
N GLY A 568 25.13 -9.15 39.44
CA GLY A 568 25.03 -7.81 40.01
C GLY A 568 26.22 -6.92 39.68
N LEU A 569 26.83 -7.14 38.51
CA LEU A 569 28.02 -6.42 38.01
C LEU A 569 27.61 -5.46 36.88
N GLY A 570 28.59 -4.84 36.23
CA GLY A 570 28.33 -3.77 35.25
C GLY A 570 28.08 -2.42 35.90
N GLY A 571 27.37 -1.54 35.19
CA GLY A 571 27.12 -0.16 35.57
C GLY A 571 28.35 0.73 35.43
N SER A 572 29.21 0.51 34.42
CA SER A 572 30.27 1.48 34.10
C SER A 572 29.68 2.87 33.90
N HIS A 573 28.49 2.92 33.31
CA HIS A 573 27.55 4.02 33.35
C HIS A 573 26.16 3.50 33.79
N GLY A 574 25.40 4.33 34.49
CA GLY A 574 24.12 3.93 35.06
C GLY A 574 24.21 3.02 36.30
N ASN A 575 23.13 2.28 36.55
CA ASN A 575 23.06 1.29 37.62
C ASN A 575 23.57 -0.07 37.11
N PRO A 576 24.13 -0.93 38.00
CA PRO A 576 24.56 -2.27 37.60
C PRO A 576 23.38 -3.20 37.27
N ASP A 577 23.69 -4.39 36.76
CA ASP A 577 22.74 -5.50 36.66
C ASP A 577 22.08 -5.82 38.00
N PRO A 578 20.91 -6.47 37.99
CA PRO A 578 20.35 -7.04 39.19
C PRO A 578 21.23 -8.20 39.70
N SER A 579 21.06 -8.59 40.96
CA SER A 579 21.73 -9.77 41.54
C SER A 579 20.87 -11.04 41.53
N SER A 580 19.63 -10.93 41.05
CA SER A 580 18.64 -12.01 40.94
C SER A 580 17.52 -11.59 39.99
N GLY A 581 16.71 -12.55 39.52
CA GLY A 581 15.43 -12.28 38.88
C GLY A 581 14.46 -11.48 39.77
N ASN A 582 13.38 -10.99 39.14
CA ASN A 582 12.21 -10.48 39.86
C ASN A 582 11.50 -11.62 40.61
N THR A 583 11.39 -12.77 39.95
CA THR A 583 10.93 -14.04 40.50
C THR A 583 12.08 -15.04 40.47
N GLY A 584 12.47 -15.54 41.64
CA GLY A 584 13.58 -16.48 41.73
C GLY A 584 14.95 -15.84 41.49
N ASP A 585 15.91 -16.63 40.99
CA ASP A 585 17.31 -16.22 40.89
C ASP A 585 17.75 -15.94 39.45
N ASN A 586 17.06 -16.49 38.44
CA ASN A 586 17.51 -16.46 37.05
C ASN A 586 16.84 -15.36 36.23
N VAL A 587 17.52 -14.93 35.17
CA VAL A 587 17.02 -14.00 34.15
C VAL A 587 17.47 -14.47 32.76
N TYR A 588 16.92 -13.87 31.72
CA TYR A 588 17.58 -13.83 30.41
C TYR A 588 18.13 -12.41 30.19
N GLY A 589 19.45 -12.26 30.07
CA GLY A 589 20.08 -10.95 29.99
C GLY A 589 21.21 -10.87 28.99
N TYR A 590 21.61 -9.66 28.63
CA TYR A 590 22.72 -9.41 27.71
C TYR A 590 24.00 -9.15 28.51
N ASN A 591 24.89 -10.14 28.56
CA ASN A 591 26.11 -10.17 29.39
C ASN A 591 25.84 -10.16 30.91
N LEU A 592 25.44 -11.30 31.47
CA LEU A 592 25.15 -11.46 32.92
C LEU A 592 26.34 -11.21 33.87
N GLN A 593 27.53 -10.91 33.33
CA GLN A 593 28.75 -10.63 34.08
C GLN A 593 29.20 -9.16 33.99
N GLY A 594 28.46 -8.28 33.31
CA GLY A 594 28.75 -6.85 33.25
C GLY A 594 28.19 -6.16 32.00
N ASP A 595 28.79 -5.03 31.62
CA ASP A 595 28.22 -4.18 30.59
C ASP A 595 28.28 -4.75 29.17
N TYR A 596 27.35 -4.33 28.29
CA TYR A 596 27.48 -4.62 26.85
C TYR A 596 28.70 -3.92 26.25
N PRO A 597 29.33 -4.47 25.20
CA PRO A 597 30.51 -3.88 24.59
C PRO A 597 30.15 -2.68 23.68
N PRO A 598 31.08 -1.73 23.45
CA PRO A 598 30.88 -0.62 22.54
C PRO A 598 31.05 -1.07 21.09
N GLY A 599 30.44 -0.35 20.15
CA GLY A 599 30.53 -0.64 18.71
C GLY A 599 29.87 -1.97 18.31
N LEU A 600 28.79 -2.34 18.99
CA LEU A 600 28.05 -3.59 18.79
C LEU A 600 27.11 -3.46 17.58
N ASP A 601 27.13 -4.45 16.68
CA ASP A 601 26.04 -4.63 15.70
C ASP A 601 24.80 -5.23 16.38
N ARG A 602 23.59 -5.05 15.83
CA ARG A 602 22.36 -5.58 16.43
C ARG A 602 22.47 -7.07 16.82
N LYS A 603 22.07 -7.41 18.06
CA LYS A 603 22.03 -8.75 18.64
C LYS A 603 20.66 -9.07 19.20
N TYR A 604 20.28 -10.32 19.09
CA TYR A 604 18.88 -10.74 19.28
C TYR A 604 18.77 -11.87 20.30
N LEU A 605 17.76 -11.76 21.15
CA LEU A 605 17.17 -12.87 21.88
C LEU A 605 15.76 -13.07 21.33
N THR A 606 15.49 -14.22 20.73
CA THR A 606 14.24 -14.48 20.00
C THR A 606 13.51 -15.68 20.59
N THR A 607 12.22 -15.52 20.88
CA THR A 607 11.36 -16.60 21.36
C THR A 607 11.31 -17.78 20.39
N GLY A 608 10.83 -18.93 20.86
CA GLY A 608 10.25 -19.92 19.96
C GLY A 608 8.95 -19.40 19.33
N VAL A 609 8.34 -20.20 18.45
CA VAL A 609 7.02 -19.92 17.88
C VAL A 609 5.98 -19.84 19.00
N ILE A 610 5.22 -18.77 19.01
CA ILE A 610 4.05 -18.55 19.86
C ILE A 610 2.82 -18.71 18.96
N ASP A 611 1.92 -19.63 19.32
CA ASP A 611 0.68 -19.83 18.59
C ASP A 611 -0.40 -18.92 19.19
N CYS A 612 -0.85 -17.96 18.37
CA CYS A 612 -1.86 -16.97 18.70
C CYS A 612 -3.14 -17.13 17.86
N SER A 613 -3.33 -18.28 17.19
CA SER A 613 -4.38 -18.47 16.17
C SER A 613 -5.82 -18.26 16.68
N ASN A 614 -6.03 -18.29 17.98
CA ASN A 614 -7.34 -18.11 18.63
C ASN A 614 -7.29 -17.04 19.75
N LEU A 615 -6.30 -16.15 19.69
CA LEU A 615 -6.11 -15.08 20.66
C LEU A 615 -6.61 -13.76 20.08
N TYR A 616 -7.24 -12.97 20.95
CA TYR A 616 -7.73 -11.63 20.65
C TYR A 616 -7.28 -10.67 21.76
N GLY A 617 -6.93 -9.43 21.39
CA GLY A 617 -6.40 -8.43 22.30
C GLY A 617 -5.08 -8.86 22.93
N THR A 618 -4.18 -9.46 22.15
CA THR A 618 -2.93 -10.02 22.68
C THR A 618 -1.99 -8.94 23.21
N GLN A 619 -1.44 -9.14 24.41
CA GLN A 619 -0.47 -8.26 25.06
C GLN A 619 0.80 -9.02 25.44
N LEU A 620 1.96 -8.38 25.21
CA LEU A 620 3.24 -8.81 25.77
C LEU A 620 3.43 -8.13 27.13
N ARG A 621 3.69 -8.92 28.17
CA ARG A 621 4.03 -8.44 29.51
C ARG A 621 5.36 -9.03 29.96
N PHE A 622 6.24 -8.24 30.57
CA PHE A 622 7.45 -8.76 31.20
C PHE A 622 8.04 -7.82 32.24
N GLN A 623 8.87 -8.34 33.14
CA GLN A 623 9.67 -7.56 34.06
C GLN A 623 10.97 -7.16 33.36
N ARG A 624 11.22 -5.84 33.33
CA ARG A 624 12.40 -5.25 32.72
C ARG A 624 13.33 -4.73 33.80
N TRP A 625 14.61 -5.02 33.60
CA TRP A 625 15.73 -4.24 34.09
C TRP A 625 16.63 -3.90 32.90
N LEU A 626 16.85 -2.62 32.63
CA LEU A 626 17.63 -2.17 31.48
C LEU A 626 18.56 -1.02 31.83
N GLY A 627 19.83 -1.16 31.46
CA GLY A 627 20.80 -0.08 31.36
C GLY A 627 21.18 0.17 29.90
N VAL A 628 20.88 1.34 29.34
CA VAL A 628 21.28 1.74 27.97
C VAL A 628 21.36 3.25 27.84
N GLU A 629 22.27 3.75 27.00
CA GLU A 629 22.33 5.18 26.65
C GLU A 629 21.07 5.61 25.86
N GLY A 630 20.91 6.92 25.64
CA GLY A 630 19.90 7.45 24.73
C GLY A 630 20.12 6.98 23.30
N ASN A 631 19.02 6.86 22.54
CA ASN A 631 18.96 6.31 21.18
C ASN A 631 19.71 7.08 20.09
N ALA A 632 20.40 8.17 20.44
CA ALA A 632 21.37 8.79 19.54
C ALA A 632 22.69 8.02 19.46
N TYR A 633 22.95 7.13 20.44
CA TYR A 633 24.22 6.41 20.61
C TYR A 633 24.00 4.91 20.65
N ASP A 634 23.18 4.43 21.61
CA ASP A 634 22.95 3.01 21.84
C ASP A 634 21.48 2.66 21.70
N HIS A 635 21.22 1.48 21.13
CA HIS A 635 19.87 1.04 20.82
C HIS A 635 19.49 -0.23 21.58
N ALA A 636 18.29 -0.22 22.13
CA ALA A 636 17.61 -1.36 22.72
C ALA A 636 16.15 -1.36 22.24
N ALA A 637 15.64 -2.51 21.79
CA ALA A 637 14.29 -2.60 21.25
C ALA A 637 13.60 -3.94 21.55
N VAL A 638 12.28 -3.96 21.39
CA VAL A 638 11.44 -5.16 21.33
C VAL A 638 10.80 -5.17 19.95
N GLU A 639 10.89 -6.29 19.25
CA GLU A 639 10.33 -6.46 17.91
C GLU A 639 9.48 -7.74 17.84
N ILE A 640 8.53 -7.76 16.91
CA ILE A 640 7.60 -8.87 16.67
C ILE A 640 7.57 -9.25 15.18
N SER A 641 7.29 -10.51 14.90
CA SER A 641 7.15 -11.04 13.54
C SER A 641 6.09 -12.14 13.51
N ASN A 642 5.31 -12.20 12.44
CA ASN A 642 4.32 -13.27 12.18
C ASN A 642 4.72 -14.22 11.04
N ASP A 643 5.81 -13.91 10.31
CA ASP A 643 6.34 -14.70 9.19
C ASP A 643 7.77 -15.22 9.46
N GLY A 644 8.40 -14.78 10.55
CA GLY A 644 9.77 -15.08 10.93
C GLY A 644 10.84 -14.29 10.15
N THR A 645 10.45 -13.46 9.18
CA THR A 645 11.34 -12.73 8.27
C THR A 645 11.18 -11.22 8.35
N THR A 646 9.96 -10.72 8.40
CA THR A 646 9.60 -9.31 8.54
C THR A 646 9.39 -9.00 10.01
N TRP A 647 10.04 -7.95 10.50
CA TRP A 647 10.04 -7.60 11.93
C TRP A 647 9.55 -6.17 12.13
N PHE A 648 8.57 -6.02 13.01
CA PHE A 648 7.95 -4.74 13.37
C PHE A 648 8.41 -4.31 14.77
N SER A 649 8.66 -3.02 14.97
CA SER A 649 9.10 -2.49 16.26
C SER A 649 7.90 -2.32 17.21
N VAL A 650 7.94 -2.99 18.35
CA VAL A 650 6.95 -2.84 19.44
C VAL A 650 7.38 -1.73 20.41
N TRP A 651 8.68 -1.61 20.64
CA TRP A 651 9.26 -0.61 21.53
C TRP A 651 10.74 -0.37 21.21
N GLU A 652 11.20 0.87 21.37
CA GLU A 652 12.62 1.25 21.33
C GLU A 652 12.96 2.25 22.46
N ASN A 653 14.23 2.29 22.88
CA ASN A 653 14.69 3.28 23.84
C ASN A 653 14.60 4.71 23.27
N GLY A 654 14.33 5.68 24.14
CA GLY A 654 14.19 7.08 23.77
C GLY A 654 15.51 7.85 23.84
N THR A 655 15.42 9.18 23.81
CA THR A 655 16.58 10.08 23.87
C THR A 655 17.26 10.14 25.23
N ASP A 656 16.54 9.81 26.30
CA ASP A 656 17.07 9.78 27.66
C ASP A 656 17.70 8.40 27.94
N GLU A 657 18.79 8.40 28.71
CA GLU A 657 19.37 7.15 29.20
C GLU A 657 18.38 6.39 30.09
N ILE A 658 18.39 5.06 29.99
CA ILE A 658 17.64 4.18 30.88
C ILE A 658 18.65 3.55 31.83
N THR A 659 18.43 3.72 33.13
CA THR A 659 19.33 3.24 34.18
C THR A 659 18.51 2.60 35.29
N ASP A 660 17.76 1.54 34.96
CA ASP A 660 16.87 0.88 35.91
C ASP A 660 17.67 0.40 37.14
N GLY A 661 17.15 0.70 38.34
CA GLY A 661 17.72 0.26 39.62
C GLY A 661 16.80 -0.67 40.42
N ASP A 662 15.62 -0.96 39.87
CA ASP A 662 14.60 -1.86 40.38
C ASP A 662 13.86 -2.48 39.19
N TRP A 663 13.32 -3.70 39.37
CA TRP A 663 12.50 -4.37 38.35
C TRP A 663 11.23 -3.59 38.06
N SER A 664 10.85 -3.52 36.78
CA SER A 664 9.65 -2.81 36.36
C SER A 664 8.85 -3.57 35.31
N CYS A 665 7.56 -3.75 35.59
CA CYS A 665 6.65 -4.42 34.67
C CYS A 665 6.38 -3.55 33.45
N ARG A 666 6.55 -4.12 32.26
CA ARG A 666 6.21 -3.53 30.96
C ARG A 666 5.04 -4.31 30.36
N ILE A 667 4.15 -3.57 29.71
CA ILE A 667 2.97 -4.11 29.02
C ILE A 667 2.94 -3.42 27.66
N PHE A 668 2.90 -4.20 26.60
CA PHE A 668 2.80 -3.75 25.23
C PHE A 668 1.63 -4.44 24.55
N ASP A 669 0.83 -3.67 23.82
CA ASP A 669 -0.16 -4.22 22.91
C ASP A 669 0.57 -4.80 21.70
N ILE A 670 0.27 -6.06 21.36
CA ILE A 670 0.83 -6.74 20.20
C ILE A 670 -0.27 -7.34 19.32
N SER A 671 -1.54 -7.01 19.58
CA SER A 671 -2.71 -7.59 18.92
C SER A 671 -2.66 -7.46 17.40
N GLU A 672 -2.26 -6.30 16.88
CA GLU A 672 -2.11 -6.03 15.44
C GLU A 672 -1.26 -7.08 14.71
N TYR A 673 -0.20 -7.58 15.35
CA TYR A 673 0.74 -8.52 14.75
C TYR A 673 0.53 -9.96 15.22
N ALA A 674 -0.17 -10.17 16.33
CA ALA A 674 -0.25 -11.46 17.00
C ALA A 674 -1.62 -12.11 16.90
N ASP A 675 -2.71 -11.34 16.92
CA ASP A 675 -4.05 -11.90 16.95
C ASP A 675 -4.30 -12.77 15.71
N GLN A 676 -4.88 -13.94 15.94
CA GLN A 676 -5.20 -14.94 14.91
C GLN A 676 -4.00 -15.50 14.12
N GLN A 677 -2.76 -15.23 14.55
CA GLN A 677 -1.56 -15.74 13.87
C GLN A 677 -1.12 -17.10 14.43
N GLU A 678 -0.97 -18.10 13.57
CA GLU A 678 -0.47 -19.43 13.95
C GLU A 678 1.02 -19.42 14.38
N THR A 679 1.77 -18.42 13.91
CA THR A 679 3.21 -18.31 14.17
C THR A 679 3.61 -16.89 14.51
N VAL A 680 3.92 -16.63 15.78
CA VAL A 680 4.42 -15.34 16.26
C VAL A 680 5.79 -15.52 16.91
N TRP A 681 6.71 -14.60 16.63
CA TRP A 681 7.99 -14.50 17.31
C TRP A 681 8.16 -13.11 17.90
N ILE A 682 8.70 -13.06 19.11
CA ILE A 682 9.08 -11.81 19.76
C ILE A 682 10.59 -11.85 19.96
N ARG A 683 11.27 -10.71 19.78
CA ARG A 683 12.68 -10.61 20.08
C ARG A 683 13.05 -9.33 20.79
N TRP A 684 14.04 -9.44 21.67
CA TRP A 684 14.71 -8.33 22.30
C TRP A 684 16.01 -8.05 21.57
N VAL A 685 16.27 -6.77 21.34
CA VAL A 685 17.38 -6.27 20.55
C VAL A 685 18.33 -5.52 21.48
N MET A 686 19.62 -5.86 21.40
CA MET A 686 20.71 -5.05 21.92
C MET A 686 21.57 -4.59 20.74
N GLY A 687 21.80 -3.29 20.63
CA GLY A 687 22.56 -2.67 19.55
C GLY A 687 21.68 -2.12 18.41
N THR A 688 22.23 -1.29 17.52
CA THR A 688 23.65 -0.92 17.45
C THR A 688 24.13 -0.08 18.64
N THR A 689 25.42 -0.13 18.97
CA THR A 689 26.01 0.74 20.01
C THR A 689 27.15 1.57 19.43
N ASP A 690 27.38 2.75 20.00
CA ASP A 690 28.49 3.61 19.60
C ASP A 690 29.81 3.14 20.27
N PRO A 691 30.97 3.69 19.88
CA PRO A 691 32.25 3.37 20.52
C PRO A 691 32.41 3.91 21.96
N GLY A 692 31.34 4.42 22.56
CA GLY A 692 31.31 5.29 23.72
C GLY A 692 31.00 4.56 25.02
N TRP A 693 29.88 4.92 25.66
CA TRP A 693 29.56 4.50 27.02
C TRP A 693 28.95 3.10 27.04
N GLU A 694 29.36 2.30 28.02
CA GLU A 694 28.85 0.95 28.24
C GLU A 694 27.93 0.94 29.48
N TYR A 695 26.82 0.22 29.38
CA TYR A 695 25.82 0.04 30.43
C TYR A 695 25.48 -1.46 30.59
N CYS A 696 24.75 -1.82 31.64
CA CYS A 696 24.49 -3.22 31.99
C CYS A 696 23.59 -3.98 30.98
N GLY A 697 22.90 -3.28 30.07
CA GLY A 697 22.08 -3.92 29.05
C GLY A 697 20.79 -4.50 29.61
N TRP A 698 20.22 -5.46 28.89
CA TRP A 698 18.94 -6.07 29.22
C TRP A 698 19.06 -7.15 30.30
N ASN A 699 18.09 -7.20 31.22
CA ASN A 699 17.71 -8.40 31.95
C ASN A 699 16.18 -8.51 31.93
N LEU A 700 15.69 -9.72 31.63
CA LEU A 700 14.30 -10.04 31.43
C LEU A 700 13.87 -11.12 32.43
N ASP A 701 12.69 -10.94 32.99
CA ASP A 701 12.04 -11.93 33.83
C ASP A 701 10.51 -11.87 33.69
N ASP A 702 9.80 -12.90 34.14
CA ASP A 702 8.33 -13.02 34.09
C ASP A 702 7.72 -12.60 32.73
N VAL A 703 8.27 -13.13 31.63
CA VAL A 703 7.75 -12.85 30.29
C VAL A 703 6.46 -13.60 30.08
N GLU A 704 5.40 -12.91 29.69
CA GLU A 704 4.05 -13.43 29.57
C GLU A 704 3.38 -12.92 28.30
N ILE A 705 2.55 -13.76 27.71
CA ILE A 705 1.58 -13.35 26.68
C ILE A 705 0.21 -13.41 27.32
N TRP A 706 -0.53 -12.32 27.23
CA TRP A 706 -1.89 -12.20 27.71
C TRP A 706 -2.83 -12.06 26.52
N ALA A 707 -4.04 -12.60 26.61
CA ALA A 707 -5.09 -12.36 25.61
C ALA A 707 -6.46 -12.54 26.25
N ALA A 708 -7.47 -11.91 25.65
CA ALA A 708 -8.83 -11.92 26.15
C ALA A 708 -9.55 -13.27 25.86
N GLY A 709 -10.44 -13.68 26.76
CA GLY A 709 -11.22 -14.92 26.64
C GLY A 709 -10.46 -16.22 26.98
N ALA A 710 -9.37 -16.16 27.73
CA ALA A 710 -8.58 -17.32 28.10
C ALA A 710 -9.03 -18.02 29.39
N LEU A 711 -9.18 -19.35 29.34
CA LEU A 711 -9.23 -20.18 30.55
C LEU A 711 -7.87 -20.12 31.24
N SER A 712 -7.78 -19.44 32.39
CA SER A 712 -6.61 -19.54 33.27
C SER A 712 -6.35 -21.02 33.59
N VAL A 713 -5.20 -21.56 33.18
CA VAL A 713 -4.71 -22.83 33.74
C VAL A 713 -3.52 -22.51 34.63
N GLU A 714 -3.66 -22.91 35.89
CA GLU A 714 -2.65 -22.92 36.92
C GLU A 714 -1.26 -23.39 36.42
N GLU A 715 -0.23 -22.67 36.86
CA GLU A 715 1.13 -23.13 37.15
C GLU A 715 1.61 -24.41 36.42
N GLY A 716 2.35 -24.22 35.33
CA GLY A 716 3.29 -25.22 34.80
C GLY A 716 2.67 -26.36 33.99
N LYS A 717 2.55 -26.13 32.67
CA LYS A 717 3.01 -27.02 31.57
C LYS A 717 2.28 -26.68 30.26
N THR A 718 2.95 -25.97 29.37
CA THR A 718 2.85 -26.24 27.93
C THR A 718 4.21 -26.73 27.46
N VAL A 719 4.39 -28.04 27.59
CA VAL A 719 5.52 -28.75 26.97
C VAL A 719 5.27 -28.68 25.45
N PRO A 720 6.22 -28.21 24.61
CA PRO A 720 6.00 -28.03 23.18
C PRO A 720 5.39 -29.28 22.57
N ALA A 721 4.27 -29.19 21.84
CA ALA A 721 3.69 -30.39 21.24
C ALA A 721 4.67 -31.00 20.23
N LEU A 722 4.73 -32.33 20.15
CA LEU A 722 5.47 -33.01 19.08
C LEU A 722 4.98 -32.49 17.72
N SER A 723 5.90 -32.02 16.87
CA SER A 723 5.60 -31.59 15.51
C SER A 723 6.38 -32.41 14.48
N VAL A 724 5.86 -32.49 13.25
CA VAL A 724 6.59 -33.02 12.10
C VAL A 724 6.22 -32.24 10.84
N ALA A 725 7.22 -31.72 10.13
CA ALA A 725 7.06 -30.97 8.89
C ALA A 725 8.00 -31.51 7.81
N VAL A 726 7.64 -31.34 6.54
CA VAL A 726 8.51 -31.71 5.41
C VAL A 726 9.45 -30.54 5.11
N SER A 727 10.76 -30.73 5.31
CA SER A 727 11.79 -29.70 5.10
C SER A 727 12.62 -29.90 3.83
N GLY A 728 12.52 -31.07 3.18
CA GLY A 728 13.29 -31.39 1.97
C GLY A 728 12.55 -31.24 0.63
N GLY A 729 11.65 -30.25 0.53
CA GLY A 729 10.80 -30.03 -0.65
C GLY A 729 9.62 -31.01 -0.77
N SER A 730 8.44 -30.50 -1.06
CA SER A 730 7.22 -31.26 -1.40
C SER A 730 6.45 -30.46 -2.46
N PRO A 731 6.38 -30.93 -3.73
CA PRO A 731 6.63 -32.30 -4.18
C PRO A 731 8.12 -32.71 -4.25
N ALA A 732 8.45 -33.87 -3.70
CA ALA A 732 9.81 -34.41 -3.66
C ALA A 732 10.14 -35.23 -4.92
N LEU A 733 11.23 -34.85 -5.60
CA LEU A 733 11.71 -35.47 -6.85
C LEU A 733 12.90 -36.42 -6.67
N TYR A 734 13.71 -36.31 -5.60
CA TYR A 734 14.94 -37.11 -5.44
C TYR A 734 15.16 -37.59 -4.01
N SER A 735 14.97 -36.70 -3.05
CA SER A 735 15.02 -36.93 -1.61
C SER A 735 14.07 -35.94 -0.96
N SER A 736 13.75 -36.17 0.31
CA SER A 736 13.11 -35.20 1.18
C SER A 736 13.74 -35.27 2.57
N ALA A 737 13.22 -34.51 3.51
CA ALA A 737 13.60 -34.55 4.91
C ALA A 737 12.39 -34.19 5.78
N PHE A 738 12.40 -34.67 7.01
CA PHE A 738 11.37 -34.35 8.00
C PHE A 738 12.02 -33.64 9.18
N THR A 739 11.54 -32.45 9.48
CA THR A 739 11.91 -31.70 10.68
C THR A 739 10.90 -32.00 11.77
N CYS A 740 11.37 -32.49 12.92
CA CYS A 740 10.53 -32.80 14.07
C CYS A 740 10.90 -31.92 15.26
N GLY A 741 9.93 -31.18 15.79
CA GLY A 741 10.04 -30.52 17.09
C GLY A 741 9.71 -31.50 18.21
N ILE A 742 10.66 -31.76 19.10
CA ILE A 742 10.55 -32.77 20.16
C ILE A 742 10.34 -32.08 21.52
N PRO A 743 9.23 -32.38 22.22
CA PRO A 743 8.84 -31.73 23.48
C PRO A 743 9.88 -31.82 24.60
N SER A 744 10.50 -32.99 24.69
CA SER A 744 11.39 -33.42 25.76
C SER A 744 12.07 -34.72 25.33
N ALA A 745 13.22 -35.02 25.94
CA ALA A 745 13.98 -36.21 25.56
C ALA A 745 13.13 -37.49 25.60
N GLY A 746 13.25 -38.33 24.57
CA GLY A 746 12.48 -39.55 24.47
C GLY A 746 12.68 -40.32 23.17
N MET A 747 11.98 -41.44 23.05
CA MET A 747 12.05 -42.30 21.87
C MET A 747 11.19 -41.73 20.74
N LEU A 748 11.83 -41.07 19.78
CA LEU A 748 11.18 -40.62 18.55
C LEU A 748 11.10 -41.75 17.53
N THR A 749 9.92 -41.94 16.94
CA THR A 749 9.70 -42.81 15.77
C THR A 749 9.05 -41.97 14.67
N VAL A 750 9.62 -41.98 13.46
CA VAL A 750 9.02 -41.33 12.27
C VAL A 750 8.74 -42.40 11.22
N GLN A 751 7.49 -42.46 10.76
CA GLN A 751 7.00 -43.48 9.84
C GLN A 751 6.33 -42.83 8.64
N VAL A 752 6.59 -43.36 7.46
CA VAL A 752 5.92 -43.00 6.21
C VAL A 752 4.89 -44.07 5.92
N HIS A 753 3.67 -43.67 5.59
CA HIS A 753 2.55 -44.56 5.29
C HIS A 753 2.08 -44.39 3.85
N ASP A 754 1.44 -45.42 3.31
CA ASP A 754 0.63 -45.28 2.10
C ASP A 754 -0.76 -44.71 2.45
N ILE A 755 -1.53 -44.33 1.43
CA ILE A 755 -2.90 -43.81 1.59
C ILE A 755 -3.87 -44.81 2.25
N THR A 756 -3.51 -46.09 2.37
CA THR A 756 -4.31 -47.11 3.07
C THR A 756 -3.90 -47.25 4.54
N GLY A 757 -2.94 -46.44 5.01
CA GLY A 757 -2.42 -46.43 6.38
C GLY A 757 -1.33 -47.47 6.65
N ARG A 758 -0.87 -48.22 5.64
CA ARG A 758 0.21 -49.21 5.84
C ARG A 758 1.54 -48.50 5.92
N ILE A 759 2.39 -48.92 6.84
CA ILE A 759 3.77 -48.41 6.97
C ILE A 759 4.56 -48.82 5.73
N VAL A 760 5.03 -47.82 5.01
CA VAL A 760 5.89 -47.90 3.83
C VAL A 760 7.35 -47.88 4.24
N ASP A 761 7.72 -47.05 5.21
CA ASP A 761 9.05 -47.05 5.84
C ASP A 761 9.01 -46.50 7.27
N THR A 762 9.96 -46.92 8.11
CA THR A 762 10.25 -46.27 9.41
C THR A 762 11.59 -45.55 9.27
N VAL A 763 11.51 -44.28 8.89
CA VAL A 763 12.66 -43.45 8.49
C VAL A 763 13.55 -43.06 9.66
N TYR A 764 13.01 -43.06 10.88
CA TYR A 764 13.78 -42.87 12.10
C TYR A 764 13.17 -43.61 13.27
N ARG A 765 14.04 -44.18 14.13
CA ARG A 765 13.67 -44.67 15.45
C ARG A 765 14.86 -44.59 16.39
N GLY A 766 14.79 -43.74 17.41
CA GLY A 766 15.89 -43.56 18.35
C GLY A 766 15.55 -42.64 19.52
N GLU A 767 16.37 -42.72 20.58
CA GLU A 767 16.35 -41.74 21.67
C GLU A 767 16.93 -40.41 21.17
N VAL A 768 16.19 -39.33 21.40
CA VAL A 768 16.54 -37.96 21.02
C VAL A 768 16.40 -37.04 22.24
N PRO A 769 17.21 -35.96 22.36
CA PRO A 769 16.96 -34.90 23.33
C PRO A 769 15.71 -34.09 22.95
N GLY A 770 15.21 -33.25 23.86
CA GLY A 770 14.23 -32.22 23.49
C GLY A 770 14.87 -31.19 22.55
N GLY A 771 14.07 -30.59 21.67
CA GLY A 771 14.55 -29.69 20.61
C GLY A 771 14.21 -30.20 19.21
N GLU A 772 14.85 -29.64 18.19
CA GLU A 772 14.55 -29.98 16.79
C GLU A 772 15.52 -31.03 16.23
N ILE A 773 15.00 -31.97 15.42
CA ILE A 773 15.82 -32.88 14.62
C ILE A 773 15.32 -32.95 13.18
N THR A 774 16.26 -32.93 12.24
CA THR A 774 15.96 -33.14 10.80
C THR A 774 16.42 -34.51 10.36
N ILE A 775 15.48 -35.30 9.82
CA ILE A 775 15.67 -36.69 9.40
C ILE A 775 15.60 -36.75 7.87
N PRO A 776 16.70 -37.09 7.18
CA PRO A 776 16.68 -37.22 5.72
C PRO A 776 15.92 -38.49 5.28
N PHE A 777 15.21 -38.39 4.17
CA PHE A 777 14.47 -39.49 3.57
C PHE A 777 14.72 -39.61 2.06
N ASN A 778 15.19 -40.78 1.61
CA ASN A 778 15.57 -41.01 0.21
C ASN A 778 14.43 -41.50 -0.69
N LEU A 779 13.18 -41.35 -0.25
CA LEU A 779 11.98 -41.76 -1.00
C LEU A 779 11.98 -43.27 -1.37
N THR A 780 12.36 -44.13 -0.42
CA THR A 780 12.36 -45.60 -0.60
C THR A 780 11.50 -46.29 0.47
N ASP A 781 10.96 -47.46 0.14
CA ASP A 781 10.26 -48.34 1.10
C ASP A 781 11.25 -49.17 1.94
N VAL A 782 10.72 -50.01 2.85
CA VAL A 782 11.52 -50.92 3.71
C VAL A 782 12.45 -51.87 2.96
N HIS A 783 12.24 -52.09 1.67
CA HIS A 783 13.04 -52.96 0.80
C HIS A 783 14.05 -52.18 -0.05
N GLY A 784 14.13 -50.85 0.14
CA GLY A 784 14.98 -49.96 -0.65
C GLY A 784 14.44 -49.69 -2.06
N VAL A 785 13.18 -50.04 -2.33
CA VAL A 785 12.52 -49.77 -3.60
C VAL A 785 11.95 -48.36 -3.56
N ARG A 786 12.17 -47.59 -4.64
CA ARG A 786 11.71 -46.21 -4.71
C ARG A 786 10.18 -46.10 -4.68
N LEU A 787 9.68 -45.13 -3.92
CA LEU A 787 8.25 -44.85 -3.80
C LEU A 787 7.67 -44.38 -5.16
N PRO A 788 6.51 -44.91 -5.59
CA PRO A 788 5.81 -44.39 -6.75
C PRO A 788 5.25 -42.98 -6.50
N ALA A 789 4.86 -42.28 -7.57
CA ALA A 789 4.17 -41.00 -7.44
C ALA A 789 2.92 -41.14 -6.56
N GLY A 790 2.72 -40.21 -5.64
CA GLY A 790 1.59 -40.26 -4.74
C GLY A 790 1.77 -39.41 -3.48
N ILE A 791 0.74 -39.44 -2.63
CA ILE A 791 0.71 -38.77 -1.34
C ILE A 791 0.98 -39.82 -0.26
N TYR A 792 1.92 -39.52 0.62
CA TYR A 792 2.32 -40.39 1.72
C TYR A 792 2.14 -39.66 3.04
N PRO A 793 1.21 -40.09 3.91
CA PRO A 793 1.14 -39.59 5.27
C PRO A 793 2.42 -39.92 6.03
N VAL A 794 2.92 -38.96 6.80
CA VAL A 794 4.12 -39.13 7.62
C VAL A 794 3.72 -38.89 9.06
N GLN A 795 4.00 -39.86 9.92
CA GLN A 795 3.64 -39.86 11.32
C GLN A 795 4.90 -39.83 12.19
N ALA A 796 5.02 -38.83 13.06
CA ALA A 796 6.00 -38.80 14.14
C ALA A 796 5.33 -39.20 15.45
N THR A 797 6.02 -39.98 16.28
CA THR A 797 5.56 -40.38 17.61
C THR A 797 6.72 -40.29 18.61
N CYS A 798 6.52 -39.58 19.71
CA CYS A 798 7.49 -39.45 20.80
C CYS A 798 6.74 -39.35 22.12
N ASN A 799 7.15 -40.11 23.14
CA ASN A 799 6.56 -40.09 24.49
C ASN A 799 5.02 -40.24 24.54
N GLY A 800 4.44 -40.96 23.57
CA GLY A 800 2.99 -41.18 23.46
C GLY A 800 2.21 -40.08 22.71
N GLN A 801 2.85 -38.97 22.34
CA GLN A 801 2.28 -37.96 21.44
C GLN A 801 2.49 -38.37 19.98
N THR A 802 1.57 -37.97 19.10
CA THR A 802 1.61 -38.24 17.66
C THR A 802 1.39 -36.94 16.89
N SER A 803 2.19 -36.72 15.84
CA SER A 803 2.02 -35.62 14.89
C SER A 803 2.06 -36.18 13.47
N VAL A 804 1.34 -35.55 12.55
CA VAL A 804 1.22 -36.02 11.17
C VAL A 804 1.43 -34.90 10.15
N THR A 805 2.09 -35.23 9.05
CA THR A 805 2.20 -34.36 7.86
C THR A 805 2.02 -35.20 6.59
N ARG A 806 2.13 -34.58 5.42
CA ARG A 806 2.01 -35.26 4.12
C ARG A 806 3.22 -34.97 3.23
N LEU A 807 3.74 -36.02 2.61
CA LEU A 807 4.78 -35.93 1.58
C LEU A 807 4.17 -36.22 0.21
N VAL A 808 4.36 -35.32 -0.75
CA VAL A 808 4.00 -35.58 -2.16
C VAL A 808 5.26 -36.06 -2.90
N VAL A 809 5.20 -37.23 -3.53
CA VAL A 809 6.29 -37.77 -4.36
C VAL A 809 5.88 -37.68 -5.83
N LEU A 810 6.75 -37.15 -6.69
CA LEU A 810 6.56 -37.15 -8.14
C LEU A 810 7.26 -38.36 -8.78
N SER A 811 6.63 -38.95 -9.80
CA SER A 811 7.32 -39.90 -10.69
C SER A 811 8.23 -39.10 -11.63
N ARG A 812 9.31 -39.75 -12.05
CA ARG A 812 10.01 -39.30 -13.27
C ARG A 812 9.11 -39.37 -14.49
#